data_AF-A0A9D5SEZ4-F1
#
_entry.id   AF-A0A9D5SEZ4-F1
#
_cell.length_a   1.000
_cell.length_b   1.000
_cell.length_c   1.000
_cell.angle_alpha   90.00
_cell.angle_beta   90.00
_cell.angle_gamma   90.00
#
_symmetry.space_group_name_H-M   'P 1'
#
loop_
_entity.id
_entity.type
_entity.pdbx_description
1 polymer ?
#
loop_
_entity_poly.entity_id
_entity_poly.type
_entity_poly.pdbx_seq_one_letter_code
_entity_poly.pdbx_strand_id
1 'polypeptide(L)'
;MKTEILFHRLLTLAALALLTMLTACHEEDDTVEIVPQRHWLTRTVAVVAPLGDASTQMRLERTAAWFCENFREAQMHDTLAIDWQIEWYDELSEDGKTLATELAQRDDIVAIIGPFSNENVATFAPACLKTLKPLIAPTVTSEEIIRRYAIGTSGIGANEQPFLWSLTESDVTFTSMLMSSYATMGQYYNKVMKPRAAVFAPSDAYGTTFNYWAPFYALEDNIDLLCNEQYTSTDDLLARLSAHRADVGEMEAGLSSATFCVAETAQQLYEVARANRKYLLDDPIFSLIYGSTDPDDPALDSEWQMFRTTFMTYFAFAGLSEEALAALGPRWSAMLQGYEGFSPYADPATGFEISYKKRFGALPTFAECKFYDALMLAAFASCYAEHQSELISLNDAIRAITIDAKGASVSGAAWNATSMSLYLTALEQGERLRFVGASGEISFDDETFTAATATTYVHWQLMDGQILHRNYFGSTGTHTADAKAAWKYLYDEQLASADFDSQAAGSGNAISYPTLTAKYAVLVQGSNEFMNYRHQADVLSVYQMLRRNGFPDDHIILIIDKAIATDPKNPEQGVIRSNTDGYDLLGGTDGLPAAIVDYNSANLSAADIADILTGRQSERLHTVLPQDAGNNILFYWSGHGRNTAHGGADEFVWRDSCSGQGFTAARLKAAAEQMTFRKLLVCAEPCYGEAVIRAVDGIDGVLAMSGASASEQSWADHWSNEANVWMCDRFSQSLVTCLTDNSATSFRDLFLYCAQHTLGSHAKIVNAARFGNLYLEGPREFIIYE
;
A
#
# COMPACT_ATOMS: atom_id res chain seq x y z
N MET A 1 21.38 -1.70 68.00
CA MET A 1 20.03 -1.21 68.38
C MET A 1 19.61 0.13 67.75
N LYS A 2 20.51 1.08 67.41
CA LYS A 2 20.11 2.31 66.66
C LYS A 2 20.07 2.16 65.13
N THR A 3 20.69 1.10 64.57
CA THR A 3 20.81 0.88 63.13
C THR A 3 19.64 0.10 62.51
N GLU A 4 19.05 -0.88 63.20
CA GLU A 4 17.88 -1.62 62.71
C GLU A 4 16.59 -0.79 62.71
N ILE A 5 16.46 0.15 63.64
CA ILE A 5 15.32 1.08 63.71
C ILE A 5 15.35 2.09 62.56
N LEU A 6 16.53 2.45 62.06
CA LEU A 6 16.69 3.36 60.92
C LEU A 6 16.35 2.68 59.59
N PHE A 7 16.73 1.41 59.44
CA PHE A 7 16.48 0.63 58.23
C PHE A 7 14.99 0.29 58.05
N HIS A 8 14.29 -0.07 59.13
CA HIS A 8 12.83 -0.25 59.09
C HIS A 8 12.08 1.06 58.81
N ARG A 9 12.55 2.21 59.35
CA ARG A 9 11.92 3.52 59.05
C ARG A 9 12.12 3.94 57.59
N LEU A 10 13.26 3.66 56.98
CA LEU A 10 13.52 3.94 55.55
C LEU A 10 12.70 3.04 54.61
N LEU A 11 12.53 1.75 54.93
CA LEU A 11 11.66 0.84 54.18
C LEU A 11 10.17 1.20 54.32
N THR A 12 9.74 1.66 55.50
CA THR A 12 8.36 2.11 55.72
C THR A 12 8.08 3.44 55.02
N LEU A 13 9.05 4.36 54.96
CA LEU A 13 8.96 5.62 54.21
C LEU A 13 8.97 5.41 52.68
N ALA A 14 9.76 4.45 52.17
CA ALA A 14 9.76 4.10 50.76
C ALA A 14 8.46 3.39 50.33
N ALA A 15 7.91 2.52 51.19
CA ALA A 15 6.60 1.90 50.96
C ALA A 15 5.43 2.91 51.05
N LEU A 16 5.50 3.89 51.95
CA LEU A 16 4.53 4.99 52.00
C LEU A 16 4.63 5.90 50.76
N ALA A 17 5.85 6.19 50.28
CA ALA A 17 6.07 6.99 49.08
C ALA A 17 5.59 6.30 47.79
N LEU A 18 5.72 4.97 47.70
CA LEU A 18 5.15 4.19 46.59
C LEU A 18 3.62 4.07 46.67
N LEU A 19 3.02 4.02 47.87
CA LEU A 19 1.56 4.06 48.01
C LEU A 19 0.97 5.44 47.70
N THR A 20 1.69 6.54 47.99
CA THR A 20 1.21 7.90 47.64
C THR A 20 1.34 8.23 46.16
N MET A 21 2.15 7.49 45.38
CA MET A 21 2.21 7.62 43.92
C MET A 21 1.10 6.82 43.19
N LEU A 22 0.33 6.00 43.92
CA LEU A 22 -0.80 5.22 43.39
C LEU A 22 -2.17 5.71 43.89
N THR A 23 -2.21 6.85 44.59
CA THR A 23 -3.44 7.55 44.97
C THR A 23 -3.26 9.06 44.82
N ALA A 24 -3.02 9.53 43.59
CA ALA A 24 -3.43 10.88 43.22
C ALA A 24 -4.88 10.78 42.70
N CYS A 25 -5.81 10.51 43.62
CA CYS A 25 -7.18 10.93 43.40
C CYS A 25 -7.15 12.45 43.33
N HIS A 26 -7.45 12.98 42.16
CA HIS A 26 -7.77 14.39 41.98
C HIS A 26 -8.88 14.72 42.99
N GLU A 27 -8.60 15.52 44.02
CA GLU A 27 -9.67 16.29 44.66
C GLU A 27 -10.12 17.27 43.58
N GLU A 28 -11.36 17.11 43.13
CA GLU A 28 -12.09 18.14 42.40
C GLU A 28 -12.15 19.36 43.33
N ASP A 29 -11.24 20.31 43.13
CA ASP A 29 -11.46 21.67 43.57
C ASP A 29 -12.62 22.19 42.70
N ASP A 30 -13.84 22.05 43.23
CA ASP A 30 -15.09 22.59 42.69
C ASP A 30 -15.10 24.13 42.72
N THR A 31 -13.98 24.78 42.40
CA THR A 31 -14.02 26.09 41.78
C THR A 31 -14.51 25.85 40.36
N VAL A 32 -15.82 25.96 40.19
CA VAL A 32 -16.43 26.24 38.90
C VAL A 32 -15.77 27.53 38.40
N GLU A 33 -14.68 27.40 37.64
CA GLU A 33 -14.30 28.45 36.71
C GLU A 33 -15.54 28.65 35.84
N ILE A 34 -16.19 29.79 36.01
CA ILE A 34 -17.22 30.23 35.10
C ILE A 34 -16.49 30.47 33.79
N VAL A 35 -16.39 29.42 32.96
CA VAL A 35 -16.04 29.56 31.56
C VAL A 35 -17.02 30.59 31.02
N PRO A 36 -16.54 31.71 30.43
CA PRO A 36 -17.41 32.69 29.82
C PRO A 36 -18.45 31.98 28.94
N GLN A 37 -19.70 32.46 28.96
CA GLN A 37 -20.78 31.86 28.15
C GLN A 37 -20.28 31.74 26.70
N ARG A 38 -20.13 30.49 26.22
CA ARG A 38 -19.56 30.19 24.90
C ARG A 38 -20.31 30.98 23.83
N HIS A 39 -19.59 31.78 23.05
CA HIS A 39 -20.19 32.51 21.95
C HIS A 39 -20.12 31.63 20.69
N TRP A 40 -21.28 31.14 20.25
CA TRP A 40 -21.40 30.39 19.00
C TRP A 40 -21.70 31.35 17.85
N LEU A 41 -20.78 31.44 16.89
CA LEU A 41 -20.95 32.18 15.66
C LEU A 41 -21.38 31.23 14.56
N THR A 42 -22.56 31.43 14.00
CA THR A 42 -22.99 30.67 12.83
C THR A 42 -22.23 31.14 11.59
N ARG A 43 -21.64 30.20 10.85
CA ARG A 43 -21.00 30.44 9.55
C ARG A 43 -21.53 29.40 8.57
N THR A 44 -21.87 29.86 7.36
CA THR A 44 -22.51 29.02 6.35
C THR A 44 -21.62 28.90 5.12
N VAL A 45 -21.46 27.68 4.61
CA VAL A 45 -20.88 27.41 3.30
C VAL A 45 -21.92 26.82 2.36
N ALA A 46 -21.80 27.16 1.07
CA ALA A 46 -22.55 26.50 0.02
C ALA A 46 -21.68 25.37 -0.55
N VAL A 47 -22.16 24.13 -0.46
CA VAL A 47 -21.55 22.96 -1.08
C VAL A 47 -22.27 22.68 -2.39
N VAL A 48 -21.54 22.80 -3.50
CA VAL A 48 -22.02 22.51 -4.85
C VAL A 48 -21.39 21.18 -5.27
N ALA A 49 -22.19 20.13 -5.40
CA ALA A 49 -21.72 18.75 -5.53
C ALA A 49 -22.60 17.93 -6.50
N PRO A 50 -22.13 16.78 -7.02
CA PRO A 50 -22.92 15.90 -7.90
C PRO A 50 -23.97 15.13 -7.10
N LEU A 51 -25.05 15.82 -6.71
CA LEU A 51 -26.11 15.25 -5.87
C LEU A 51 -27.10 14.39 -6.66
N GLY A 52 -27.08 14.48 -8.00
CA GLY A 52 -27.86 13.59 -8.87
C GLY A 52 -27.45 12.11 -8.80
N ASP A 53 -26.24 11.78 -8.35
CA ASP A 53 -25.84 10.41 -8.02
C ASP A 53 -26.04 10.11 -6.53
N ALA A 54 -27.04 9.28 -6.22
CA ALA A 54 -27.40 8.93 -4.85
C ALA A 54 -26.24 8.29 -4.07
N SER A 55 -25.34 7.57 -4.75
CA SER A 55 -24.17 6.97 -4.09
C SER A 55 -23.20 8.06 -3.64
N THR A 56 -22.85 8.98 -4.54
CA THR A 56 -21.94 10.10 -4.26
C THR A 56 -22.54 11.06 -3.25
N GLN A 57 -23.83 11.40 -3.36
CA GLN A 57 -24.53 12.20 -2.37
C GLN A 57 -24.38 11.61 -0.96
N MET A 58 -24.68 10.31 -0.79
CA MET A 58 -24.56 9.65 0.51
C MET A 58 -23.14 9.71 1.08
N ARG A 59 -22.12 9.51 0.22
CA ARG A 59 -20.72 9.56 0.66
C ARG A 59 -20.27 10.97 1.03
N LEU A 60 -20.69 12.00 0.31
CA LEU A 60 -20.37 13.39 0.65
C LEU A 60 -21.10 13.82 1.93
N GLU A 61 -22.40 13.52 2.06
CA GLU A 61 -23.18 13.87 3.26
C GLU A 61 -22.65 13.21 4.53
N ARG A 62 -22.30 11.91 4.49
CA ARG A 62 -21.70 11.22 5.66
C ARG A 62 -20.32 11.77 6.01
N THR A 63 -19.56 12.21 5.01
CA THR A 63 -18.24 12.82 5.18
C THR A 63 -18.37 14.21 5.83
N ALA A 64 -19.29 15.03 5.34
CA ALA A 64 -19.62 16.33 5.93
C ALA A 64 -20.12 16.19 7.37
N ALA A 65 -21.01 15.23 7.65
CA ALA A 65 -21.51 14.98 8.99
C ALA A 65 -20.37 14.60 9.95
N TRP A 66 -19.43 13.77 9.50
CA TRP A 66 -18.28 13.39 10.31
C TRP A 66 -17.31 14.56 10.53
N PHE A 67 -17.12 15.43 9.53
CA PHE A 67 -16.39 16.68 9.71
C PHE A 67 -17.05 17.56 10.78
N CYS A 68 -18.35 17.84 10.65
CA CYS A 68 -19.07 18.71 11.60
C CYS A 68 -19.05 18.15 13.03
N GLU A 69 -19.12 16.83 13.20
CA GLU A 69 -18.96 16.17 14.51
C GLU A 69 -17.57 16.42 15.10
N ASN A 70 -16.50 16.12 14.33
CA ASN A 70 -15.13 16.33 14.79
C ASN A 70 -14.84 17.81 15.11
N PHE A 71 -15.29 18.71 14.24
CA PHE A 71 -15.06 20.15 14.39
C PHE A 71 -15.76 20.69 15.65
N ARG A 72 -17.02 20.29 15.86
CA ARG A 72 -17.78 20.68 17.06
C ARG A 72 -17.14 20.13 18.34
N GLU A 73 -16.62 18.91 18.31
CA GLU A 73 -15.91 18.30 19.44
C GLU A 73 -14.57 19.02 19.72
N ALA A 74 -13.82 19.37 18.67
CA ALA A 74 -12.53 20.06 18.77
C ALA A 74 -12.60 21.42 19.48
N GLN A 75 -13.74 22.11 19.34
CA GLN A 75 -14.01 23.44 19.91
C GLN A 75 -14.56 23.39 21.34
N MET A 76 -14.64 22.22 21.97
CA MET A 76 -15.28 22.06 23.28
C MET A 76 -14.56 22.78 24.43
N HIS A 77 -13.31 23.20 24.26
CA HIS A 77 -12.51 23.96 25.23
C HIS A 77 -12.28 25.42 24.84
N ASP A 78 -12.85 25.84 23.72
CA ASP A 78 -12.66 27.16 23.12
C ASP A 78 -13.65 28.19 23.69
N THR A 79 -13.24 29.46 23.74
CA THR A 79 -14.07 30.59 24.18
C THR A 79 -14.92 31.17 23.05
N LEU A 80 -14.52 30.99 21.78
CA LEU A 80 -15.22 31.40 20.57
C LEU A 80 -15.40 30.22 19.61
N ALA A 81 -16.62 29.66 19.55
CA ALA A 81 -16.90 28.49 18.72
C ALA A 81 -17.68 28.87 17.45
N ILE A 82 -17.41 28.17 16.35
CA ILE A 82 -18.14 28.32 15.09
C ILE A 82 -19.16 27.19 14.95
N ASP A 83 -20.43 27.56 14.80
CA ASP A 83 -21.46 26.62 14.38
C ASP A 83 -21.47 26.55 12.85
N TRP A 84 -20.92 25.46 12.32
CA TRP A 84 -20.71 25.27 10.89
C TRP A 84 -21.98 24.75 10.20
N GLN A 85 -22.52 25.53 9.27
CA GLN A 85 -23.73 25.19 8.51
C GLN A 85 -23.40 24.93 7.04
N ILE A 86 -24.03 23.91 6.47
CA ILE A 86 -23.82 23.49 5.08
C ILE A 86 -25.13 23.60 4.32
N GLU A 87 -25.15 24.42 3.27
CA GLU A 87 -26.23 24.47 2.28
C GLU A 87 -25.82 23.65 1.04
N TRP A 88 -26.65 22.69 0.65
CA TRP A 88 -26.35 21.77 -0.45
C TRP A 88 -27.01 22.21 -1.75
N TYR A 89 -26.24 22.15 -2.84
CA TYR A 89 -26.67 22.48 -4.19
C TYR A 89 -26.18 21.41 -5.17
N ASP A 90 -27.05 21.01 -6.10
CA ASP A 90 -26.71 20.04 -7.13
C ASP A 90 -26.01 20.72 -8.31
N GLU A 91 -24.77 20.31 -8.56
CA GLU A 91 -23.96 20.80 -9.68
C GLU A 91 -24.46 20.32 -11.05
N LEU A 92 -25.32 19.30 -11.07
CA LEU A 92 -25.93 18.74 -12.28
C LEU A 92 -27.24 19.45 -12.68
N SER A 93 -27.65 20.47 -11.94
CA SER A 93 -28.86 21.24 -12.24
C SER A 93 -28.72 22.10 -13.51
N GLU A 94 -29.84 22.29 -14.24
CA GLU A 94 -29.82 22.90 -15.59
C GLU A 94 -29.38 24.38 -15.67
N ASP A 95 -29.24 25.10 -14.54
CA ASP A 95 -28.92 26.54 -14.52
C ASP A 95 -27.71 26.92 -13.62
N GLY A 96 -26.58 26.24 -13.82
CA GLY A 96 -25.35 26.47 -13.06
C GLY A 96 -24.80 27.91 -13.11
N LYS A 97 -25.07 28.67 -14.19
CA LYS A 97 -24.61 30.08 -14.31
C LYS A 97 -25.39 31.03 -13.41
N THR A 98 -26.72 30.85 -13.34
CA THR A 98 -27.55 31.64 -12.42
C THR A 98 -27.19 31.31 -11.00
N LEU A 99 -27.09 30.02 -10.65
CA LEU A 99 -26.69 29.57 -9.32
C LEU A 99 -25.32 30.15 -8.91
N ALA A 100 -24.32 30.09 -9.79
CA ALA A 100 -23.01 30.69 -9.54
C ALA A 100 -23.09 32.20 -9.23
N THR A 101 -23.91 32.93 -9.97
CA THR A 101 -24.08 34.38 -9.78
C THR A 101 -24.79 34.69 -8.46
N GLU A 102 -25.82 33.92 -8.11
CA GLU A 102 -26.57 34.07 -6.87
C GLU A 102 -25.71 33.77 -5.65
N LEU A 103 -25.01 32.63 -5.62
CA LEU A 103 -24.16 32.24 -4.49
C LEU A 103 -22.96 33.18 -4.31
N ALA A 104 -22.36 33.66 -5.40
CA ALA A 104 -21.23 34.60 -5.34
C ALA A 104 -21.62 35.95 -4.69
N GLN A 105 -22.87 36.39 -4.83
CA GLN A 105 -23.37 37.66 -4.30
C GLN A 105 -23.90 37.58 -2.86
N ARG A 106 -24.04 36.38 -2.31
CA ARG A 106 -24.58 36.17 -0.95
C ARG A 106 -23.54 36.46 0.12
N ASP A 107 -23.74 37.51 0.91
CA ASP A 107 -22.85 37.89 2.02
C ASP A 107 -22.91 36.92 3.21
N ASP A 108 -24.00 36.17 3.34
CA ASP A 108 -24.20 35.19 4.41
C ASP A 108 -23.45 33.87 4.19
N ILE A 109 -22.97 33.61 2.97
CA ILE A 109 -22.12 32.47 2.63
C ILE A 109 -20.66 32.89 2.69
N VAL A 110 -19.84 32.19 3.49
CA VAL A 110 -18.42 32.52 3.63
C VAL A 110 -17.55 31.98 2.50
N ALA A 111 -17.92 30.81 1.94
CA ALA A 111 -17.24 30.18 0.82
C ALA A 111 -18.19 29.28 0.03
N ILE A 112 -17.86 29.07 -1.25
CA ILE A 112 -18.44 28.02 -2.09
C ILE A 112 -17.43 26.87 -2.12
N ILE A 113 -17.86 25.68 -1.70
CA ILE A 113 -17.08 24.44 -1.76
C ILE A 113 -17.61 23.59 -2.91
N GLY A 114 -16.72 23.17 -3.80
CA GLY A 114 -17.08 22.67 -5.12
C GLY A 114 -17.28 23.81 -6.13
N PRO A 115 -17.74 23.55 -7.37
CA PRO A 115 -18.11 22.25 -7.92
C PRO A 115 -16.97 21.22 -7.97
N PHE A 116 -17.32 19.95 -8.16
CA PHE A 116 -16.36 18.83 -8.22
C PHE A 116 -15.87 18.57 -9.65
N SER A 117 -16.68 18.88 -10.67
CA SER A 117 -16.27 18.76 -12.07
C SER A 117 -15.51 20.00 -12.57
N ASN A 118 -14.56 19.77 -13.48
CA ASN A 118 -13.79 20.84 -14.12
C ASN A 118 -14.71 21.84 -14.85
N GLU A 119 -15.69 21.36 -15.59
CA GLU A 119 -16.64 22.16 -16.38
C GLU A 119 -17.48 23.09 -15.50
N ASN A 120 -17.93 22.60 -14.35
CA ASN A 120 -18.74 23.37 -13.43
C ASN A 120 -17.88 24.40 -12.68
N VAL A 121 -16.64 24.08 -12.29
CA VAL A 121 -15.71 25.08 -11.75
C VAL A 121 -15.47 26.20 -12.76
N ALA A 122 -15.29 25.88 -14.05
CA ALA A 122 -15.16 26.89 -15.11
C ALA A 122 -16.42 27.78 -15.25
N THR A 123 -17.59 27.26 -14.89
CA THR A 123 -18.86 27.99 -14.86
C THR A 123 -18.98 28.91 -13.65
N PHE A 124 -18.50 28.48 -12.48
CA PHE A 124 -18.60 29.21 -11.21
C PHE A 124 -17.53 30.29 -11.03
N ALA A 125 -16.30 30.01 -11.47
CA ALA A 125 -15.16 30.88 -11.24
C ALA A 125 -15.34 32.33 -11.74
N PRO A 126 -15.97 32.62 -12.90
CA PRO A 126 -16.19 34.00 -13.34
C PRO A 126 -17.09 34.84 -12.41
N ALA A 127 -18.07 34.22 -11.74
CA ALA A 127 -18.94 34.91 -10.79
C ALA A 127 -18.23 35.17 -9.46
N CYS A 128 -17.46 34.17 -8.99
CA CYS A 128 -16.66 34.27 -7.77
C CYS A 128 -15.54 35.30 -7.91
N LEU A 129 -14.86 35.36 -9.06
CA LEU A 129 -13.83 36.37 -9.35
C LEU A 129 -14.36 37.80 -9.24
N LYS A 130 -15.58 38.07 -9.72
CA LYS A 130 -16.18 39.43 -9.69
C LYS A 130 -16.46 39.92 -8.27
N THR A 131 -16.71 39.00 -7.34
CA THR A 131 -17.10 39.27 -5.95
C THR A 131 -15.96 38.96 -4.97
N LEU A 132 -14.87 38.37 -5.46
CA LEU A 132 -13.82 37.73 -4.67
C LEU A 132 -14.36 36.70 -3.66
N LYS A 133 -15.50 36.06 -3.96
CA LYS A 133 -16.03 34.98 -3.13
C LYS A 133 -15.04 33.80 -3.18
N PRO A 134 -14.59 33.25 -2.03
CA PRO A 134 -13.74 32.07 -2.01
C PRO A 134 -14.44 30.88 -2.66
N LEU A 135 -13.78 30.29 -3.65
CA LEU A 135 -14.18 29.09 -4.38
C LEU A 135 -13.15 28.00 -4.09
N ILE A 136 -13.48 27.07 -3.20
CA ILE A 136 -12.60 25.97 -2.80
C ILE A 136 -13.01 24.73 -3.59
N ALA A 137 -12.20 24.35 -4.57
CA ALA A 137 -12.50 23.25 -5.48
C ALA A 137 -11.80 21.96 -5.01
N PRO A 138 -12.54 20.93 -4.56
CA PRO A 138 -11.93 19.72 -4.00
C PRO A 138 -11.16 18.90 -5.04
N THR A 139 -11.76 18.70 -6.22
CA THR A 139 -11.32 17.71 -7.20
C THR A 139 -10.96 18.31 -8.56
N VAL A 140 -10.81 19.63 -8.66
CA VAL A 140 -10.41 20.27 -9.93
C VAL A 140 -8.93 19.98 -10.19
N THR A 141 -8.62 19.53 -11.40
CA THR A 141 -7.27 19.11 -11.79
C THR A 141 -6.88 19.61 -13.18
N SER A 142 -7.85 20.13 -13.96
CA SER A 142 -7.57 20.68 -15.29
C SER A 142 -6.60 21.86 -15.20
N GLU A 143 -5.48 21.72 -15.91
CA GLU A 143 -4.44 22.73 -15.94
C GLU A 143 -4.97 24.08 -16.43
N GLU A 144 -5.80 24.05 -17.49
CA GLU A 144 -6.26 25.27 -18.16
C GLU A 144 -7.08 26.13 -17.20
N ILE A 145 -7.92 25.48 -16.39
CA ILE A 145 -8.75 26.14 -15.39
C ILE A 145 -7.87 26.75 -14.31
N ILE A 146 -6.94 25.97 -13.77
CA ILE A 146 -6.01 26.42 -12.72
C ILE A 146 -5.21 27.65 -13.21
N ARG A 147 -4.62 27.58 -14.41
CA ARG A 147 -3.82 28.69 -14.96
C ARG A 147 -4.64 29.92 -15.35
N ARG A 148 -5.88 29.74 -15.80
CA ARG A 148 -6.74 30.85 -16.18
C ARG A 148 -7.05 31.79 -15.01
N TYR A 149 -7.08 31.25 -13.80
CA TYR A 149 -7.42 32.01 -12.59
C TYR A 149 -6.23 32.25 -11.66
N ALA A 150 -5.06 31.68 -11.97
CA ALA A 150 -3.79 31.97 -11.31
C ALA A 150 -3.46 33.47 -11.25
N ILE A 151 -2.85 33.88 -10.15
CA ILE A 151 -2.32 35.23 -9.95
C ILE A 151 -0.88 35.27 -10.47
N GLY A 152 -0.45 36.40 -11.03
CA GLY A 152 0.94 36.62 -11.40
C GLY A 152 1.57 37.71 -10.53
N THR A 153 2.63 37.39 -9.79
CA THR A 153 3.47 38.38 -9.09
C THR A 153 4.29 39.26 -10.04
N SER A 154 4.42 38.85 -11.31
CA SER A 154 5.19 39.52 -12.35
C SER A 154 4.45 40.64 -13.11
N GLY A 155 3.17 40.90 -12.77
CA GLY A 155 2.36 41.92 -13.45
C GLY A 155 1.90 41.55 -14.86
N ILE A 156 2.06 40.28 -15.27
CA ILE A 156 1.54 39.75 -16.54
C ILE A 156 0.50 38.67 -16.21
N GLY A 157 -0.72 39.11 -15.88
CA GLY A 157 -1.88 38.31 -15.49
C GLY A 157 -3.01 39.23 -14.98
N ALA A 158 -4.28 38.86 -15.17
CA ALA A 158 -5.42 39.77 -15.05
C ALA A 158 -6.04 39.90 -13.64
N ASN A 159 -5.63 39.08 -12.66
CA ASN A 159 -6.26 39.01 -11.32
C ASN A 159 -5.32 39.56 -10.25
N GLU A 160 -5.82 40.45 -9.39
CA GLU A 160 -5.03 41.10 -8.32
C GLU A 160 -5.08 40.36 -6.97
N GLN A 161 -6.04 39.44 -6.75
CA GLN A 161 -6.25 38.71 -5.48
C GLN A 161 -6.71 37.26 -5.69
N PRO A 162 -6.36 36.34 -4.75
CA PRO A 162 -6.77 34.94 -4.83
C PRO A 162 -8.24 34.78 -4.51
N PHE A 163 -8.88 33.81 -5.18
CA PHE A 163 -10.27 33.44 -4.93
C PHE A 163 -10.53 31.97 -5.22
N LEU A 164 -9.85 31.37 -6.20
CA LEU A 164 -9.92 29.94 -6.51
C LEU A 164 -8.83 29.17 -5.76
N TRP A 165 -9.22 28.18 -4.98
CA TRP A 165 -8.34 27.31 -4.19
C TRP A 165 -8.55 25.86 -4.62
N SER A 166 -7.71 25.34 -5.51
CA SER A 166 -7.71 23.93 -5.92
C SER A 166 -6.95 23.07 -4.92
N LEU A 167 -7.62 22.09 -4.32
CA LEU A 167 -6.99 21.20 -3.34
C LEU A 167 -6.18 20.06 -3.95
N THR A 168 -6.09 20.02 -5.27
CA THR A 168 -5.36 18.99 -6.00
C THR A 168 -4.39 19.65 -6.97
N GLU A 169 -3.23 19.02 -7.14
CA GLU A 169 -2.30 19.37 -8.19
C GLU A 169 -2.93 19.14 -9.57
N SER A 170 -2.38 19.84 -10.56
CA SER A 170 -2.80 19.69 -11.94
C SER A 170 -2.59 18.27 -12.46
N ASP A 171 -3.41 17.83 -13.41
CA ASP A 171 -3.21 16.56 -14.14
C ASP A 171 -1.86 16.49 -14.88
N VAL A 172 -1.14 17.61 -14.99
CA VAL A 172 0.28 17.65 -15.38
C VAL A 172 1.13 16.81 -14.41
N THR A 173 1.00 17.05 -13.10
CA THR A 173 1.69 16.27 -12.07
C THR A 173 1.25 14.82 -12.13
N PHE A 174 -0.06 14.56 -12.29
CA PHE A 174 -0.56 13.20 -12.38
C PHE A 174 0.01 12.44 -13.59
N THR A 175 0.07 13.09 -14.75
CA THR A 175 0.70 12.55 -15.96
C THR A 175 2.19 12.26 -15.74
N SER A 176 2.91 13.16 -15.07
CA SER A 176 4.32 12.98 -14.72
C SER A 176 4.54 11.76 -13.82
N MET A 177 3.76 11.65 -12.73
CA MET A 177 3.82 10.54 -11.79
C MET A 177 3.58 9.20 -12.50
N LEU A 178 2.55 9.14 -13.34
CA LEU A 178 2.17 7.93 -14.06
C LEU A 178 3.25 7.49 -15.08
N MET A 179 3.82 8.43 -15.83
CA MET A 179 4.88 8.14 -16.81
C MET A 179 6.19 7.71 -16.13
N SER A 180 6.63 8.45 -15.10
CA SER A 180 7.87 8.14 -14.37
C SER A 180 7.79 6.82 -13.58
N SER A 181 6.64 6.52 -12.97
CA SER A 181 6.37 5.22 -12.33
C SER A 181 6.48 4.08 -13.36
N TYR A 182 5.86 4.25 -14.53
CA TYR A 182 5.94 3.24 -15.59
C TYR A 182 7.35 3.09 -16.17
N ALA A 183 8.08 4.17 -16.39
CA ALA A 183 9.47 4.10 -16.85
C ALA A 183 10.33 3.29 -15.87
N THR A 184 10.15 3.50 -14.57
CA THR A 184 10.83 2.75 -13.51
C THR A 184 10.49 1.26 -13.56
N MET A 185 9.20 0.91 -13.70
CA MET A 185 8.77 -0.49 -13.88
C MET A 185 9.29 -1.10 -15.19
N GLY A 186 9.27 -0.35 -16.30
CA GLY A 186 9.70 -0.79 -17.62
C GLY A 186 11.20 -1.12 -17.66
N GLN A 187 12.04 -0.33 -16.96
CA GLN A 187 13.47 -0.61 -16.82
C GLN A 187 13.76 -1.91 -16.06
N TYR A 188 12.89 -2.30 -15.13
CA TYR A 188 12.98 -3.56 -14.40
C TYR A 188 12.72 -4.78 -15.30
N TYR A 189 11.72 -4.70 -16.19
CA TYR A 189 11.29 -5.82 -17.03
C TYR A 189 11.97 -5.88 -18.41
N ASN A 190 12.38 -4.75 -19.00
CA ASN A 190 12.88 -4.68 -20.38
C ASN A 190 14.26 -4.01 -20.45
N LYS A 191 15.33 -4.77 -20.19
CA LYS A 191 16.72 -4.27 -20.27
C LYS A 191 17.24 -4.03 -21.70
N VAL A 192 16.47 -4.42 -22.72
CA VAL A 192 16.90 -4.45 -24.13
C VAL A 192 16.13 -3.45 -25.02
N MET A 193 14.92 -3.06 -24.61
CA MET A 193 14.01 -2.21 -25.40
C MET A 193 13.53 -1.03 -24.56
N LYS A 194 13.44 0.14 -25.19
CA LYS A 194 12.86 1.35 -24.59
C LYS A 194 11.40 1.06 -24.14
N PRO A 195 10.94 1.48 -22.94
CA PRO A 195 9.53 1.31 -22.55
C PRO A 195 8.62 1.96 -23.58
N ARG A 196 7.52 1.31 -23.97
CA ARG A 196 6.57 1.86 -24.95
C ARG A 196 5.26 2.19 -24.24
N ALA A 197 4.60 3.27 -24.63
CA ALA A 197 3.32 3.66 -24.04
C ALA A 197 2.30 4.11 -25.10
N ALA A 198 1.03 3.96 -24.76
CA ALA A 198 -0.12 4.41 -25.51
C ALA A 198 -1.04 5.17 -24.55
N VAL A 199 -1.51 6.36 -24.93
CA VAL A 199 -2.40 7.18 -24.07
C VAL A 199 -3.72 7.42 -24.78
N PHE A 200 -4.82 7.16 -24.08
CA PHE A 200 -6.18 7.45 -24.50
C PHE A 200 -6.86 8.30 -23.41
N ALA A 201 -7.30 9.50 -23.79
CA ALA A 201 -7.90 10.44 -22.86
C ALA A 201 -9.23 11.01 -23.39
N PRO A 202 -10.19 11.41 -22.53
CA PRO A 202 -11.40 12.04 -23.02
C PRO A 202 -11.12 13.38 -23.71
N SER A 203 -12.01 13.78 -24.61
CA SER A 203 -11.94 15.04 -25.37
C SER A 203 -12.66 16.16 -24.60
N ASP A 204 -12.26 16.36 -23.36
CA ASP A 204 -12.77 17.37 -22.44
C ASP A 204 -11.60 18.12 -21.75
N ALA A 205 -11.90 19.00 -20.80
CA ALA A 205 -10.89 19.79 -20.09
C ALA A 205 -9.95 18.95 -19.21
N TYR A 206 -10.42 17.78 -18.74
CA TYR A 206 -9.66 16.84 -17.93
C TYR A 206 -8.66 16.07 -18.82
N GLY A 207 -9.16 15.35 -19.83
CA GLY A 207 -8.36 14.53 -20.73
C GLY A 207 -7.42 15.31 -21.64
N THR A 208 -7.72 16.58 -21.94
CA THR A 208 -6.81 17.44 -22.72
C THR A 208 -5.47 17.67 -22.01
N THR A 209 -5.44 17.70 -20.68
CA THR A 209 -4.19 17.84 -19.93
C THR A 209 -3.29 16.63 -20.18
N PHE A 210 -3.81 15.41 -20.05
CA PHE A 210 -3.06 14.19 -20.35
C PHE A 210 -2.57 14.16 -21.81
N ASN A 211 -3.43 14.55 -22.75
CA ASN A 211 -3.07 14.58 -24.17
C ASN A 211 -1.92 15.55 -24.47
N TYR A 212 -1.88 16.73 -23.83
CA TYR A 212 -0.81 17.71 -24.09
C TYR A 212 0.50 17.35 -23.41
N TRP A 213 0.45 16.75 -22.22
CA TRP A 213 1.64 16.56 -21.38
C TRP A 213 2.25 15.16 -21.50
N ALA A 214 1.49 14.14 -21.88
CA ALA A 214 2.03 12.79 -22.08
C ALA A 214 3.21 12.74 -23.09
N PRO A 215 3.20 13.43 -24.24
CA PRO A 215 4.35 13.46 -25.16
C PRO A 215 5.61 14.06 -24.54
N PHE A 216 5.45 15.08 -23.69
CA PHE A 216 6.56 15.73 -23.01
C PHE A 216 7.21 14.76 -22.00
N TYR A 217 6.42 14.17 -21.09
CA TYR A 217 6.94 13.24 -20.10
C TYR A 217 7.46 11.95 -20.71
N ALA A 218 6.82 11.44 -21.78
CA ALA A 218 7.36 10.31 -22.51
C ALA A 218 8.76 10.61 -23.10
N LEU A 219 9.02 11.84 -23.53
CA LEU A 219 10.35 12.25 -23.97
C LEU A 219 11.34 12.29 -22.80
N GLU A 220 10.98 12.95 -21.69
CA GLU A 220 11.83 13.12 -20.51
C GLU A 220 12.19 11.77 -19.85
N ASP A 221 11.21 10.88 -19.69
CA ASP A 221 11.36 9.58 -19.04
C ASP A 221 11.87 8.48 -20.01
N ASN A 222 12.25 8.87 -21.23
CA ASN A 222 12.73 7.96 -22.27
C ASN A 222 11.75 6.80 -22.54
N ILE A 223 10.48 7.13 -22.75
CA ILE A 223 9.38 6.25 -23.19
C ILE A 223 9.11 6.49 -24.69
N ASP A 224 8.82 5.42 -25.43
CA ASP A 224 8.40 5.47 -26.83
C ASP A 224 6.87 5.55 -26.89
N LEU A 225 6.34 6.76 -27.17
CA LEU A 225 4.90 6.99 -27.20
C LEU A 225 4.33 6.58 -28.56
N LEU A 226 3.67 5.42 -28.58
CA LEU A 226 3.10 4.79 -29.77
C LEU A 226 1.85 5.51 -30.25
N CYS A 227 0.99 5.91 -29.31
CA CYS A 227 -0.19 6.70 -29.63
C CYS A 227 -0.54 7.65 -28.48
N ASN A 228 -1.21 8.73 -28.84
CA ASN A 228 -1.74 9.72 -27.91
C ASN A 228 -3.03 10.28 -28.51
N GLU A 229 -4.16 9.69 -28.13
CA GLU A 229 -5.45 9.97 -28.76
C GLU A 229 -6.47 10.48 -27.75
N GLN A 230 -7.37 11.33 -28.25
CA GLN A 230 -8.55 11.73 -27.50
C GLN A 230 -9.81 11.01 -28.01
N TYR A 231 -10.73 10.68 -27.10
CA TYR A 231 -12.01 10.05 -27.41
C TYR A 231 -13.20 10.88 -26.91
N THR A 232 -14.36 10.70 -27.55
CA THR A 232 -15.60 11.47 -27.26
C THR A 232 -16.71 10.64 -26.64
N SER A 233 -16.57 9.32 -26.63
CA SER A 233 -17.52 8.37 -26.05
C SER A 233 -16.82 7.04 -25.77
N THR A 234 -17.47 6.16 -25.00
CA THR A 234 -16.97 4.79 -24.79
C THR A 234 -16.80 4.03 -26.10
N ASP A 235 -17.73 4.12 -27.04
CA ASP A 235 -17.62 3.44 -28.34
C ASP A 235 -16.41 3.95 -29.15
N ASP A 236 -16.15 5.25 -29.11
CA ASP A 236 -14.98 5.88 -29.74
C ASP A 236 -13.67 5.41 -29.06
N LEU A 237 -13.63 5.35 -27.73
CA LEU A 237 -12.50 4.78 -26.97
C LEU A 237 -12.21 3.34 -27.39
N LEU A 238 -13.24 2.48 -27.44
CA LEU A 238 -13.09 1.08 -27.82
C LEU A 238 -12.61 0.92 -29.26
N ALA A 239 -13.12 1.74 -30.20
CA ALA A 239 -12.69 1.73 -31.58
C ALA A 239 -11.20 2.10 -31.74
N ARG A 240 -10.75 3.13 -31.01
CA ARG A 240 -9.35 3.59 -31.01
C ARG A 240 -8.41 2.58 -30.37
N LEU A 241 -8.81 1.98 -29.24
CA LEU A 241 -8.08 0.88 -28.62
C LEU A 241 -7.93 -0.31 -29.57
N SER A 242 -8.99 -0.68 -30.27
CA SER A 242 -8.96 -1.76 -31.26
C SER A 242 -8.03 -1.42 -32.43
N ALA A 243 -8.04 -0.18 -32.92
CA ALA A 243 -7.17 0.26 -34.01
C ALA A 243 -5.69 0.25 -33.59
N HIS A 244 -5.38 0.75 -32.39
CA HIS A 244 -4.03 0.74 -31.84
C HIS A 244 -3.48 -0.69 -31.72
N ARG A 245 -4.28 -1.63 -31.23
CA ARG A 245 -3.85 -3.03 -31.11
C ARG A 245 -3.57 -3.69 -32.45
N ALA A 246 -4.39 -3.39 -33.46
CA ALA A 246 -4.18 -3.90 -34.80
C ALA A 246 -2.85 -3.39 -35.41
N ASP A 247 -2.41 -2.18 -35.04
CA ASP A 247 -1.15 -1.57 -35.51
C ASP A 247 0.08 -2.14 -34.80
N VAL A 248 -0.01 -2.40 -33.49
CA VAL A 248 1.10 -2.96 -32.70
C VAL A 248 1.28 -4.46 -32.94
N GLY A 249 0.22 -5.21 -33.27
CA GLY A 249 0.26 -6.65 -33.51
C GLY A 249 0.34 -7.50 -32.22
N GLU A 250 -0.23 -8.72 -32.25
CA GLU A 250 -0.44 -9.55 -31.03
C GLU A 250 0.85 -9.95 -30.29
N MET A 251 1.91 -10.28 -31.03
CA MET A 251 3.20 -10.67 -30.42
C MET A 251 4.00 -9.48 -29.87
N GLU A 252 3.76 -8.26 -30.36
CA GLU A 252 4.47 -7.04 -29.93
C GLU A 252 3.74 -6.33 -28.77
N ALA A 253 2.41 -6.38 -28.76
CA ALA A 253 1.57 -5.85 -27.70
C ALA A 253 1.80 -6.56 -26.35
N GLY A 254 2.07 -7.88 -26.39
CA GLY A 254 2.12 -8.73 -25.20
C GLY A 254 3.37 -8.64 -24.31
N LEU A 255 4.42 -7.91 -24.72
CA LEU A 255 5.71 -7.92 -24.02
C LEU A 255 6.39 -6.55 -23.88
N SER A 256 5.83 -5.45 -24.42
CA SER A 256 6.62 -4.20 -24.52
C SER A 256 5.90 -2.85 -24.38
N SER A 257 4.56 -2.78 -24.37
CA SER A 257 3.84 -1.48 -24.37
C SER A 257 2.71 -1.39 -23.33
N ALA A 258 2.76 -0.37 -22.47
CA ALA A 258 1.63 -0.02 -21.60
C ALA A 258 0.56 0.78 -22.34
N THR A 259 -0.71 0.54 -22.01
CA THR A 259 -1.85 1.34 -22.42
C THR A 259 -2.40 2.09 -21.22
N PHE A 260 -2.33 3.41 -21.25
CA PHE A 260 -2.93 4.29 -20.25
C PHE A 260 -4.29 4.77 -20.74
N CYS A 261 -5.33 4.36 -20.03
CA CYS A 261 -6.70 4.79 -20.29
C CYS A 261 -7.14 5.75 -19.19
N VAL A 262 -7.26 7.03 -19.52
CA VAL A 262 -7.94 7.99 -18.64
C VAL A 262 -9.43 7.69 -18.73
N ALA A 263 -10.03 7.23 -17.64
CA ALA A 263 -11.43 6.82 -17.60
C ALA A 263 -12.26 7.79 -16.78
N GLU A 264 -13.52 7.94 -17.16
CA GLU A 264 -14.53 8.78 -16.53
C GLU A 264 -15.49 7.95 -15.65
N THR A 265 -15.66 6.66 -15.96
CA THR A 265 -16.61 5.79 -15.25
C THR A 265 -16.07 4.38 -15.03
N ALA A 266 -16.55 3.70 -13.98
CA ALA A 266 -16.28 2.29 -13.75
C ALA A 266 -16.80 1.39 -14.91
N GLN A 267 -17.83 1.82 -15.63
CA GLN A 267 -18.33 1.10 -16.81
C GLN A 267 -17.28 1.07 -17.93
N GLN A 268 -16.54 2.16 -18.14
CA GLN A 268 -15.46 2.16 -19.13
C GLN A 268 -14.35 1.18 -18.77
N LEU A 269 -14.02 1.01 -17.48
CA LEU A 269 -13.06 -0.03 -17.05
C LEU A 269 -13.55 -1.42 -17.49
N TYR A 270 -14.83 -1.72 -17.22
CA TYR A 270 -15.46 -2.99 -17.61
C TYR A 270 -15.44 -3.21 -19.12
N GLU A 271 -15.85 -2.21 -19.90
CA GLU A 271 -15.90 -2.32 -21.37
C GLU A 271 -14.50 -2.42 -21.99
N VAL A 272 -13.50 -1.72 -21.45
CA VAL A 272 -12.10 -1.87 -21.88
C VAL A 272 -11.65 -3.30 -21.60
N ALA A 273 -11.86 -3.83 -20.40
CA ALA A 273 -11.48 -5.19 -20.07
C ALA A 273 -12.17 -6.23 -20.97
N ARG A 274 -13.45 -6.04 -21.23
CA ARG A 274 -14.25 -6.88 -22.14
C ARG A 274 -13.75 -6.78 -23.58
N ALA A 275 -13.38 -5.60 -24.05
CA ALA A 275 -12.79 -5.40 -25.37
C ALA A 275 -11.41 -6.06 -25.49
N ASN A 276 -10.62 -6.11 -24.42
CA ASN A 276 -9.35 -6.85 -24.37
C ASN A 276 -9.57 -8.35 -24.60
N ARG A 277 -10.54 -8.93 -23.90
CA ARG A 277 -10.94 -10.33 -24.11
C ARG A 277 -11.43 -10.56 -25.52
N LYS A 278 -12.31 -9.68 -26.01
CA LYS A 278 -12.87 -9.79 -27.36
C LYS A 278 -11.78 -9.74 -28.44
N TYR A 279 -10.82 -8.85 -28.31
CA TYR A 279 -9.72 -8.72 -29.27
C TYR A 279 -8.94 -10.04 -29.40
N LEU A 280 -8.65 -10.72 -28.28
CA LEU A 280 -8.03 -12.05 -28.31
C LEU A 280 -8.93 -13.10 -28.95
N LEU A 281 -10.22 -13.09 -28.66
CA LEU A 281 -11.17 -14.06 -29.21
C LEU A 281 -11.45 -13.88 -30.71
N ASP A 282 -11.24 -12.68 -31.24
CA ASP A 282 -11.38 -12.42 -32.67
C ASP A 282 -10.22 -13.04 -33.49
N ASP A 283 -9.12 -13.46 -32.83
CA ASP A 283 -8.08 -14.25 -33.47
C ASP A 283 -8.54 -15.71 -33.72
N PRO A 284 -8.40 -16.24 -34.96
CA PRO A 284 -8.82 -17.59 -35.31
C PRO A 284 -8.12 -18.73 -34.53
N ILE A 285 -6.91 -18.51 -34.04
CA ILE A 285 -6.16 -19.50 -33.24
C ILE A 285 -6.72 -19.51 -31.82
N PHE A 286 -6.89 -18.34 -31.20
CA PHE A 286 -7.43 -18.22 -29.86
C PHE A 286 -8.87 -18.74 -29.76
N SER A 287 -9.74 -18.37 -30.69
CA SER A 287 -11.12 -18.90 -30.73
C SER A 287 -11.18 -20.43 -30.90
N LEU A 288 -10.23 -21.02 -31.63
CA LEU A 288 -10.13 -22.48 -31.77
C LEU A 288 -9.62 -23.16 -30.49
N ILE A 289 -8.65 -22.56 -29.80
CA ILE A 289 -8.08 -23.07 -28.54
C ILE A 289 -9.13 -23.06 -27.43
N TYR A 290 -9.85 -21.95 -27.30
CA TYR A 290 -10.76 -21.72 -26.18
C TYR A 290 -12.21 -22.14 -26.46
N GLY A 291 -12.55 -22.44 -27.72
CA GLY A 291 -13.86 -22.99 -28.09
C GLY A 291 -15.04 -22.04 -27.88
N SER A 292 -14.77 -20.75 -27.68
CA SER A 292 -15.75 -19.69 -27.43
C SER A 292 -15.30 -18.41 -28.13
N THR A 293 -16.25 -17.58 -28.53
CA THR A 293 -16.02 -16.22 -29.03
C THR A 293 -16.71 -15.17 -28.16
N ASP A 294 -17.25 -15.59 -27.01
CA ASP A 294 -17.93 -14.72 -26.07
C ASP A 294 -16.92 -14.17 -25.04
N PRO A 295 -16.62 -12.87 -25.03
CA PRO A 295 -15.71 -12.27 -24.05
C PRO A 295 -16.25 -12.36 -22.60
N ASP A 296 -17.55 -12.62 -22.44
CA ASP A 296 -18.21 -12.77 -21.16
C ASP A 296 -18.30 -14.25 -20.71
N ASP A 297 -17.68 -15.21 -21.42
CA ASP A 297 -17.70 -16.64 -21.07
C ASP A 297 -17.02 -16.92 -19.71
N PRO A 298 -17.77 -17.37 -18.68
CA PRO A 298 -17.20 -17.65 -17.37
C PRO A 298 -16.19 -18.80 -17.36
N ALA A 299 -16.24 -19.71 -18.33
CA ALA A 299 -15.30 -20.83 -18.41
C ALA A 299 -13.86 -20.36 -18.72
N LEU A 300 -13.70 -19.13 -19.21
CA LEU A 300 -12.43 -18.55 -19.61
C LEU A 300 -11.85 -17.57 -18.57
N ASP A 301 -12.51 -17.34 -17.44
CA ASP A 301 -12.05 -16.34 -16.45
C ASP A 301 -10.63 -16.61 -15.91
N SER A 302 -10.24 -17.87 -15.70
CA SER A 302 -8.86 -18.23 -15.31
C SER A 302 -7.86 -18.00 -16.45
N GLU A 303 -8.27 -18.24 -17.68
CA GLU A 303 -7.45 -18.00 -18.88
C GLU A 303 -7.19 -16.49 -19.05
N TRP A 304 -8.21 -15.66 -18.82
CA TRP A 304 -8.09 -14.21 -18.90
C TRP A 304 -7.08 -13.62 -17.93
N GLN A 305 -6.91 -14.23 -16.75
CA GLN A 305 -5.86 -13.80 -15.82
C GLN A 305 -4.46 -13.97 -16.40
N MET A 306 -4.23 -15.03 -17.19
CA MET A 306 -2.94 -15.26 -17.85
C MET A 306 -2.67 -14.24 -18.96
N PHE A 307 -3.72 -13.80 -19.67
CA PHE A 307 -3.60 -12.81 -20.75
C PHE A 307 -3.70 -11.36 -20.28
N ARG A 308 -3.94 -11.10 -19.00
CA ARG A 308 -3.93 -9.72 -18.48
C ARG A 308 -2.61 -9.01 -18.82
N THR A 309 -1.49 -9.71 -18.71
CA THR A 309 -0.17 -9.15 -19.04
C THR A 309 0.01 -8.89 -20.54
N THR A 310 -0.83 -9.48 -21.40
CA THR A 310 -0.83 -9.25 -22.84
C THR A 310 -1.26 -7.83 -23.19
N PHE A 311 -2.15 -7.23 -22.40
CA PHE A 311 -2.55 -5.84 -22.55
C PHE A 311 -2.32 -5.14 -21.22
N MET A 312 -1.08 -4.69 -20.98
CA MET A 312 -0.69 -3.92 -19.79
C MET A 312 -1.48 -2.60 -19.73
N THR A 313 -2.74 -2.66 -19.29
CA THR A 313 -3.69 -1.57 -19.29
C THR A 313 -3.76 -0.97 -17.90
N TYR A 314 -3.35 0.28 -17.77
CA TYR A 314 -3.42 1.06 -16.53
C TYR A 314 -4.50 2.13 -16.68
N PHE A 315 -5.35 2.25 -15.68
CA PHE A 315 -6.37 3.30 -15.65
C PHE A 315 -5.88 4.53 -14.89
N ALA A 316 -6.17 5.72 -15.41
CA ALA A 316 -6.19 6.95 -14.60
C ALA A 316 -7.66 7.26 -14.29
N PHE A 317 -8.11 6.92 -13.07
CA PHE A 317 -9.53 6.96 -12.73
C PHE A 317 -9.75 7.31 -11.26
N ALA A 318 -10.20 8.55 -11.01
CA ALA A 318 -10.40 9.07 -9.66
C ALA A 318 -11.71 8.63 -8.99
N GLY A 319 -12.68 8.12 -9.77
CA GLY A 319 -14.03 7.76 -9.29
C GLY A 319 -14.18 6.31 -8.80
N LEU A 320 -13.07 5.60 -8.52
CA LEU A 320 -13.14 4.20 -8.10
C LEU A 320 -13.75 4.07 -6.70
N SER A 321 -14.81 3.27 -6.59
CA SER A 321 -15.49 2.96 -5.33
C SER A 321 -16.10 1.56 -5.36
N GLU A 322 -16.32 0.98 -4.19
CA GLU A 322 -16.98 -0.33 -4.05
C GLU A 322 -18.40 -0.30 -4.61
N GLU A 323 -19.13 0.81 -4.43
CA GLU A 323 -20.48 0.99 -4.96
C GLU A 323 -20.50 1.11 -6.49
N ALA A 324 -19.56 1.85 -7.08
CA ALA A 324 -19.44 1.95 -8.53
C ALA A 324 -19.12 0.59 -9.16
N LEU A 325 -18.27 -0.22 -8.52
CA LEU A 325 -17.98 -1.58 -8.96
C LEU A 325 -19.20 -2.50 -8.80
N ALA A 326 -19.89 -2.44 -7.66
CA ALA A 326 -21.11 -3.22 -7.43
C ALA A 326 -22.21 -2.91 -8.45
N ALA A 327 -22.31 -1.66 -8.92
CA ALA A 327 -23.26 -1.23 -9.93
C ALA A 327 -23.03 -1.86 -11.33
N LEU A 328 -21.81 -2.35 -11.62
CA LEU A 328 -21.48 -3.05 -12.87
C LEU A 328 -22.14 -4.44 -12.98
N GLY A 329 -22.72 -4.95 -11.88
CA GLY A 329 -23.36 -6.26 -11.84
C GLY A 329 -22.40 -7.40 -11.49
N PRO A 330 -22.90 -8.63 -11.33
CA PRO A 330 -22.20 -9.71 -10.60
C PRO A 330 -20.92 -10.23 -11.29
N ARG A 331 -20.71 -9.90 -12.57
CA ARG A 331 -19.54 -10.34 -13.37
C ARG A 331 -18.33 -9.42 -13.22
N TRP A 332 -18.49 -8.24 -12.61
CA TRP A 332 -17.43 -7.22 -12.60
C TRP A 332 -16.12 -7.74 -11.99
N SER A 333 -16.20 -8.52 -10.90
CA SER A 333 -15.02 -9.00 -10.18
C SER A 333 -14.20 -9.95 -11.04
N ALA A 334 -14.87 -10.84 -11.77
CA ALA A 334 -14.21 -11.72 -12.73
C ALA A 334 -13.69 -10.97 -13.96
N MET A 335 -14.46 -10.00 -14.49
CA MET A 335 -14.08 -9.21 -15.66
C MET A 335 -12.83 -8.36 -15.40
N LEU A 336 -12.81 -7.69 -14.25
CA LEU A 336 -11.79 -6.73 -13.84
C LEU A 336 -10.68 -7.35 -12.96
N GLN A 337 -10.65 -8.67 -12.77
CA GLN A 337 -9.62 -9.32 -11.97
C GLN A 337 -8.22 -8.98 -12.48
N GLY A 338 -7.42 -8.41 -11.58
CA GLY A 338 -6.07 -7.95 -11.81
C GLY A 338 -5.96 -6.60 -12.51
N TYR A 339 -7.02 -5.97 -13.00
CA TYR A 339 -6.88 -4.62 -13.58
C TYR A 339 -6.45 -3.62 -12.51
N GLU A 340 -5.64 -2.67 -12.94
CA GLU A 340 -4.96 -1.74 -12.05
C GLU A 340 -4.99 -0.32 -12.60
N GLY A 341 -4.77 0.64 -11.72
CA GLY A 341 -4.78 2.03 -12.09
C GLY A 341 -4.36 2.93 -10.95
N PHE A 342 -4.45 4.22 -11.22
CA PHE A 342 -3.99 5.28 -10.35
C PHE A 342 -5.10 6.31 -10.14
N SER A 343 -5.10 6.90 -8.96
CA SER A 343 -5.97 8.02 -8.61
C SER A 343 -5.31 8.91 -7.57
N PRO A 344 -5.59 10.22 -7.58
CA PRO A 344 -5.33 11.04 -6.40
C PRO A 344 -6.13 10.48 -5.20
N TYR A 345 -5.57 10.53 -4.00
CA TYR A 345 -6.13 9.84 -2.85
C TYR A 345 -5.74 10.46 -1.50
N ALA A 346 -6.22 9.85 -0.41
CA ALA A 346 -5.76 10.17 0.94
C ALA A 346 -4.26 9.90 1.09
N ASP A 347 -3.58 10.71 1.90
CA ASP A 347 -2.23 10.40 2.35
C ASP A 347 -2.32 9.32 3.45
N PRO A 348 -1.75 8.12 3.25
CA PRO A 348 -1.84 7.04 4.23
C PRO A 348 -1.22 7.41 5.58
N ALA A 349 -0.24 8.33 5.61
CA ALA A 349 0.40 8.79 6.84
C ALA A 349 -0.55 9.58 7.75
N THR A 350 -1.67 10.07 7.22
CA THR A 350 -2.68 10.82 8.00
C THR A 350 -3.58 9.90 8.83
N GLY A 351 -3.72 8.63 8.44
CA GLY A 351 -4.65 7.68 9.06
C GLY A 351 -6.13 7.88 8.71
N PHE A 352 -6.46 8.82 7.81
CA PHE A 352 -7.85 9.14 7.44
C PHE A 352 -8.56 7.96 6.76
N GLU A 353 -7.94 7.35 5.75
CA GLU A 353 -8.52 6.28 4.93
C GLU A 353 -9.09 5.15 5.79
N ILE A 354 -8.31 4.67 6.75
CA ILE A 354 -8.74 3.53 7.54
C ILE A 354 -9.70 3.95 8.64
N SER A 355 -9.59 5.16 9.20
CA SER A 355 -10.61 5.66 10.13
C SER A 355 -11.96 5.81 9.43
N TYR A 356 -11.93 6.22 8.16
CA TYR A 356 -13.08 6.23 7.26
C TYR A 356 -13.61 4.81 7.03
N LYS A 357 -12.75 3.85 6.63
CA LYS A 357 -13.15 2.44 6.42
C LYS A 357 -13.71 1.79 7.68
N LYS A 358 -13.12 2.02 8.84
CA LYS A 358 -13.60 1.52 10.14
C LYS A 358 -14.97 2.09 10.49
N ARG A 359 -15.18 3.38 10.21
CA ARG A 359 -16.41 4.09 10.57
C ARG A 359 -17.57 3.75 9.62
N PHE A 360 -17.29 3.65 8.32
CA PHE A 360 -18.33 3.52 7.29
C PHE A 360 -18.39 2.15 6.61
N GLY A 361 -17.43 1.26 6.89
CA GLY A 361 -17.36 -0.08 6.31
C GLY A 361 -16.85 -0.13 4.86
N ALA A 362 -16.46 1.01 4.28
CA ALA A 362 -16.00 1.14 2.89
C ALA A 362 -14.84 2.15 2.81
N LEU A 363 -13.96 1.98 1.83
CA LEU A 363 -12.88 2.95 1.55
C LEU A 363 -13.45 4.32 1.13
N PRO A 364 -12.80 5.44 1.48
CA PRO A 364 -13.13 6.72 0.86
C PRO A 364 -12.70 6.72 -0.63
N THR A 365 -13.27 7.60 -1.44
CA THR A 365 -12.77 7.91 -2.78
C THR A 365 -11.94 9.20 -2.74
N PHE A 366 -11.36 9.57 -3.89
CA PHE A 366 -10.71 10.87 -4.05
C PHE A 366 -11.59 12.04 -3.58
N ALA A 367 -12.89 12.00 -3.90
CA ALA A 367 -13.81 13.09 -3.64
C ALA A 367 -14.01 13.35 -2.15
N GLU A 368 -14.22 12.32 -1.33
CA GLU A 368 -14.46 12.50 0.11
C GLU A 368 -13.21 12.99 0.84
N CYS A 369 -12.02 12.53 0.43
CA CYS A 369 -10.76 12.96 1.03
C CYS A 369 -10.55 14.46 0.85
N LYS A 370 -10.69 14.95 -0.40
CA LYS A 370 -10.53 16.38 -0.71
C LYS A 370 -11.70 17.22 -0.23
N PHE A 371 -12.91 16.67 -0.20
CA PHE A 371 -14.07 17.38 0.33
C PHE A 371 -13.96 17.62 1.84
N TYR A 372 -13.47 16.63 2.59
CA TYR A 372 -13.18 16.80 4.01
C TYR A 372 -12.17 17.94 4.24
N ASP A 373 -11.09 17.97 3.43
CA ASP A 373 -10.08 19.03 3.48
C ASP A 373 -10.63 20.40 3.09
N ALA A 374 -11.58 20.48 2.15
CA ALA A 374 -12.23 21.74 1.77
C ALA A 374 -13.07 22.31 2.90
N LEU A 375 -13.86 21.47 3.57
CA LEU A 375 -14.65 21.86 4.74
C LEU A 375 -13.74 22.33 5.87
N MET A 376 -12.68 21.56 6.13
CA MET A 376 -11.69 21.88 7.15
C MET A 376 -10.99 23.21 6.85
N LEU A 377 -10.52 23.43 5.62
CA LEU A 377 -9.86 24.66 5.21
C LEU A 377 -10.76 25.89 5.41
N ALA A 378 -12.02 25.82 4.97
CA ALA A 378 -12.97 26.90 5.10
C ALA A 378 -13.29 27.22 6.58
N ALA A 379 -13.46 26.19 7.40
CA ALA A 379 -13.77 26.33 8.82
C ALA A 379 -12.59 26.89 9.61
N PHE A 380 -11.37 26.39 9.38
CA PHE A 380 -10.16 26.87 10.03
C PHE A 380 -9.82 28.30 9.63
N ALA A 381 -9.97 28.64 8.34
CA ALA A 381 -9.83 30.02 7.88
C ALA A 381 -10.86 30.94 8.53
N SER A 382 -12.09 30.46 8.74
CA SER A 382 -13.13 31.23 9.44
C SER A 382 -12.76 31.45 10.91
N CYS A 383 -12.29 30.42 11.63
CA CYS A 383 -11.82 30.56 13.01
C CYS A 383 -10.65 31.55 13.11
N TYR A 384 -9.69 31.47 12.20
CA TYR A 384 -8.53 32.37 12.19
C TYR A 384 -8.94 33.82 11.91
N ALA A 385 -9.88 34.05 10.98
CA ALA A 385 -10.39 35.38 10.66
C ALA A 385 -11.05 36.08 11.85
N GLU A 386 -11.76 35.36 12.72
CA GLU A 386 -12.39 35.95 13.91
C GLU A 386 -11.38 36.46 14.94
N HIS A 387 -10.20 35.84 15.01
CA HIS A 387 -9.15 36.20 15.97
C HIS A 387 -8.20 37.29 15.45
N GLN A 388 -8.25 37.59 14.15
CA GLN A 388 -7.33 38.51 13.47
C GLN A 388 -8.08 39.66 12.81
N SER A 389 -8.37 40.71 13.59
CA SER A 389 -9.17 41.89 13.17
C SER A 389 -8.60 42.70 11.99
N GLU A 390 -7.40 42.37 11.54
CA GLU A 390 -6.67 43.00 10.44
C GLU A 390 -6.82 42.28 9.09
N LEU A 391 -7.43 41.08 9.08
CA LEU A 391 -7.77 40.37 7.84
C LEU A 391 -9.05 40.94 7.23
N ILE A 392 -9.03 41.13 5.91
CA ILE A 392 -10.10 41.83 5.18
C ILE A 392 -11.06 40.81 4.52
N SER A 393 -10.60 39.60 4.23
CA SER A 393 -11.40 38.54 3.60
C SER A 393 -11.01 37.13 4.05
N LEU A 394 -11.89 36.15 3.81
CA LEU A 394 -11.58 34.73 4.04
C LEU A 394 -10.44 34.24 3.12
N ASN A 395 -10.26 34.81 1.93
CA ASN A 395 -9.12 34.50 1.06
C ASN A 395 -7.79 34.90 1.73
N ASP A 396 -7.75 36.02 2.45
CA ASP A 396 -6.56 36.42 3.21
C ASP A 396 -6.28 35.44 4.35
N ALA A 397 -7.34 34.94 5.01
CA ALA A 397 -7.21 33.92 6.04
C ALA A 397 -6.69 32.58 5.48
N ILE A 398 -7.24 32.10 4.35
CA ILE A 398 -6.76 30.87 3.68
C ILE A 398 -5.27 31.01 3.31
N ARG A 399 -4.88 32.14 2.71
CA ARG A 399 -3.49 32.43 2.38
C ARG A 399 -2.59 32.39 3.63
N ALA A 400 -3.03 33.01 4.72
CA ALA A 400 -2.23 33.11 5.94
C ALA A 400 -1.97 31.74 6.59
N ILE A 401 -2.96 30.84 6.57
CA ILE A 401 -2.85 29.52 7.23
C ILE A 401 -2.21 28.44 6.36
N THR A 402 -2.12 28.64 5.04
CA THR A 402 -1.58 27.62 4.12
C THR A 402 -0.26 28.00 3.43
N ILE A 403 0.03 29.29 3.24
CA ILE A 403 1.22 29.76 2.50
C ILE A 403 2.22 30.47 3.42
N ASP A 404 1.72 31.33 4.31
CA ASP A 404 2.57 32.03 5.29
C ASP A 404 2.94 31.15 6.49
N ALA A 405 2.40 29.92 6.55
CA ALA A 405 2.65 28.93 7.58
C ALA A 405 3.99 28.20 7.38
N LYS A 406 5.09 28.84 7.80
CA LYS A 406 6.46 28.29 7.72
C LYS A 406 6.98 27.65 9.04
N GLY A 407 6.08 27.38 9.99
CA GLY A 407 6.40 26.81 11.32
C GLY A 407 6.53 25.28 11.35
N ALA A 408 6.99 24.73 12.48
CA ALA A 408 6.96 23.28 12.73
C ALA A 408 5.51 22.76 12.76
N SER A 409 5.25 21.55 12.26
CA SER A 409 3.91 20.96 12.37
C SER A 409 3.62 20.53 13.81
N VAL A 410 2.35 20.56 14.21
CA VAL A 410 1.90 19.77 15.36
C VAL A 410 2.02 18.28 15.00
N SER A 411 2.21 17.41 16.00
CA SER A 411 2.23 15.96 15.77
C SER A 411 0.83 15.51 15.32
N GLY A 412 0.73 14.98 14.08
CA GLY A 412 -0.50 14.42 13.53
C GLY A 412 -1.25 15.33 12.54
N ALA A 413 -2.17 14.72 11.80
CA ALA A 413 -3.03 15.39 10.82
C ALA A 413 -4.29 15.96 11.46
N ALA A 414 -4.74 17.13 11.00
CA ALA A 414 -5.78 17.97 11.57
C ALA A 414 -7.22 17.52 11.26
N TRP A 415 -7.45 16.26 10.86
CA TRP A 415 -8.78 15.80 10.44
C TRP A 415 -9.59 15.10 11.56
N ASN A 416 -9.03 14.82 12.73
CA ASN A 416 -9.78 14.27 13.87
C ASN A 416 -9.95 15.31 14.99
N ALA A 417 -10.96 15.15 15.84
CA ALA A 417 -11.29 16.13 16.89
C ALA A 417 -10.11 16.52 17.80
N THR A 418 -9.29 15.54 18.21
CA THR A 418 -8.14 15.78 19.10
C THR A 418 -7.07 16.63 18.39
N SER A 419 -6.67 16.25 17.19
CA SER A 419 -5.70 17.01 16.40
C SER A 419 -6.26 18.38 16.03
N MET A 420 -7.52 18.46 15.59
CA MET A 420 -8.19 19.72 15.24
C MET A 420 -8.10 20.73 16.39
N SER A 421 -8.35 20.29 17.62
CA SER A 421 -8.30 21.16 18.81
C SER A 421 -6.92 21.81 18.99
N LEU A 422 -5.84 21.05 18.74
CA LEU A 422 -4.47 21.57 18.81
C LEU A 422 -4.19 22.62 17.74
N TYR A 423 -4.61 22.37 16.50
CA TYR A 423 -4.43 23.33 15.41
C TYR A 423 -5.26 24.60 15.63
N LEU A 424 -6.51 24.48 16.10
CA LEU A 424 -7.36 25.62 16.43
C LEU A 424 -6.74 26.46 17.54
N THR A 425 -6.30 25.83 18.64
CA THR A 425 -5.63 26.52 19.76
C THR A 425 -4.39 27.29 19.30
N ALA A 426 -3.59 26.70 18.39
CA ALA A 426 -2.41 27.35 17.84
C ALA A 426 -2.79 28.56 16.97
N LEU A 427 -3.83 28.44 16.14
CA LEU A 427 -4.35 29.55 15.33
C LEU A 427 -4.87 30.72 16.19
N GLU A 428 -5.55 30.44 17.31
CA GLU A 428 -5.98 31.46 18.28
C GLU A 428 -4.79 32.23 18.86
N GLN A 429 -3.67 31.56 19.08
CA GLN A 429 -2.43 32.16 19.57
C GLN A 429 -1.64 32.91 18.48
N GLY A 430 -2.15 32.93 17.24
CA GLY A 430 -1.49 33.54 16.09
C GLY A 430 -0.34 32.71 15.52
N GLU A 431 -0.20 31.44 15.92
CA GLU A 431 0.78 30.53 15.34
C GLU A 431 0.33 30.09 13.94
N ARG A 432 1.28 30.00 13.00
CA ARG A 432 1.02 29.59 11.61
C ARG A 432 1.73 28.27 11.33
N LEU A 433 1.02 27.19 11.66
CA LEU A 433 1.50 25.82 11.57
C LEU A 433 1.28 25.25 10.17
N ARG A 434 2.20 24.37 9.73
CA ARG A 434 2.01 23.58 8.50
C ARG A 434 0.69 22.80 8.57
N PHE A 435 -0.21 23.04 7.62
CA PHE A 435 -1.58 22.54 7.66
C PHE A 435 -1.68 21.17 6.96
N VAL A 436 -2.02 20.12 7.71
CA VAL A 436 -2.11 18.74 7.20
C VAL A 436 -3.52 18.21 7.42
N GLY A 437 -4.22 17.87 6.34
CA GLY A 437 -5.58 17.34 6.35
C GLY A 437 -5.66 15.82 6.17
N ALA A 438 -6.81 15.35 5.69
CA ALA A 438 -7.12 13.98 5.33
C ALA A 438 -6.31 13.51 4.10
N SER A 439 -6.09 14.39 3.12
CA SER A 439 -5.38 14.06 1.88
C SER A 439 -3.88 14.40 1.90
N GLY A 440 -3.34 14.74 3.07
CA GLY A 440 -1.96 15.16 3.25
C GLY A 440 -1.83 16.65 3.51
N GLU A 441 -0.68 17.23 3.18
CA GLU A 441 -0.44 18.66 3.35
C GLU A 441 -1.36 19.50 2.44
N ILE A 442 -2.00 20.51 3.02
CA ILE A 442 -2.78 21.52 2.30
C ILE A 442 -1.92 22.79 2.23
N SER A 443 -1.18 22.90 1.13
CA SER A 443 -0.29 24.02 0.82
C SER A 443 -0.53 24.45 -0.62
N PHE A 444 -0.32 25.73 -0.91
CA PHE A 444 -0.53 26.31 -2.24
C PHE A 444 0.73 27.04 -2.70
N ASP A 445 0.88 27.15 -4.01
CA ASP A 445 1.99 27.85 -4.64
C ASP A 445 2.02 29.33 -4.24
N ASP A 446 3.18 29.83 -3.78
CA ASP A 446 3.31 31.19 -3.22
C ASP A 446 3.47 32.29 -4.30
N GLU A 447 3.50 31.91 -5.58
CA GLU A 447 3.47 32.82 -6.72
C GLU A 447 2.05 32.95 -7.32
N THR A 448 1.32 31.84 -7.41
CA THR A 448 0.04 31.74 -8.14
C THR A 448 -1.18 31.54 -7.25
N PHE A 449 -1.02 31.08 -6.01
CA PHE A 449 -2.03 30.97 -4.95
C PHE A 449 -3.23 30.07 -5.28
N THR A 450 -3.20 29.32 -6.38
CA THR A 450 -4.40 28.64 -6.92
C THR A 450 -4.32 27.13 -6.82
N ALA A 451 -3.18 26.53 -7.16
CA ALA A 451 -3.00 25.07 -7.13
C ALA A 451 -2.35 24.63 -5.81
N ALA A 452 -2.80 23.47 -5.30
CA ALA A 452 -2.10 22.78 -4.25
C ALA A 452 -0.68 22.39 -4.71
N THR A 453 0.27 22.34 -3.79
CA THR A 453 1.68 21.94 -4.07
C THR A 453 2.00 20.50 -3.71
N ALA A 454 1.01 19.76 -3.19
CA ALA A 454 1.16 18.35 -2.84
C ALA A 454 -0.13 17.58 -3.09
N THR A 455 0.00 16.41 -3.70
CA THR A 455 -1.07 15.43 -3.90
C THR A 455 -0.49 14.03 -3.73
N THR A 456 -1.12 13.22 -2.89
CA THR A 456 -0.84 11.79 -2.82
C THR A 456 -1.67 11.06 -3.88
N TYR A 457 -1.03 10.12 -4.57
CA TYR A 457 -1.65 9.25 -5.54
C TYR A 457 -1.55 7.80 -5.05
N VAL A 458 -2.61 7.03 -5.21
CA VAL A 458 -2.64 5.59 -4.89
C VAL A 458 -2.58 4.79 -6.18
N HIS A 459 -1.77 3.73 -6.20
CA HIS A 459 -1.86 2.64 -7.19
C HIS A 459 -2.77 1.57 -6.61
N TRP A 460 -3.93 1.42 -7.23
CA TRP A 460 -4.92 0.43 -6.85
C TRP A 460 -4.94 -0.73 -7.85
N GLN A 461 -5.36 -1.89 -7.36
CA GLN A 461 -5.55 -3.10 -8.15
C GLN A 461 -6.83 -3.80 -7.71
N LEU A 462 -7.60 -4.30 -8.66
CA LEU A 462 -8.82 -5.05 -8.41
C LEU A 462 -8.48 -6.53 -8.30
N MET A 463 -8.67 -7.14 -7.13
CA MET A 463 -8.45 -8.58 -6.93
C MET A 463 -9.48 -9.17 -5.99
N ASP A 464 -9.97 -10.35 -6.33
CA ASP A 464 -10.88 -11.16 -5.51
C ASP A 464 -12.13 -10.38 -5.07
N GLY A 465 -12.60 -9.51 -5.98
CA GLY A 465 -13.76 -8.64 -5.73
C GLY A 465 -13.49 -7.46 -4.79
N GLN A 466 -12.23 -7.08 -4.59
CA GLN A 466 -11.82 -5.99 -3.69
C GLN A 466 -10.91 -4.98 -4.41
N ILE A 467 -10.88 -3.76 -3.88
CA ILE A 467 -9.89 -2.73 -4.23
C ILE A 467 -8.70 -2.90 -3.29
N LEU A 468 -7.53 -3.23 -3.84
CA LEU A 468 -6.27 -3.32 -3.11
C LEU A 468 -5.40 -2.11 -3.42
N HIS A 469 -4.99 -1.35 -2.40
CA HIS A 469 -4.00 -0.29 -2.54
C HIS A 469 -2.60 -0.90 -2.46
N ARG A 470 -1.85 -0.84 -3.56
CA ARG A 470 -0.53 -1.46 -3.72
C ARG A 470 0.59 -0.54 -3.26
N ASN A 471 0.54 0.71 -3.67
CA ASN A 471 1.57 1.71 -3.41
C ASN A 471 0.97 3.12 -3.34
N TYR A 472 1.69 4.03 -2.70
CA TYR A 472 1.40 5.45 -2.66
C TYR A 472 2.57 6.25 -3.23
N PHE A 473 2.24 7.30 -3.97
CA PHE A 473 3.18 8.17 -4.66
C PHE A 473 2.90 9.62 -4.31
N GLY A 474 3.97 10.42 -4.22
CA GLY A 474 3.85 11.87 -4.18
C GLY A 474 3.96 12.48 -5.57
N SER A 475 3.96 13.82 -5.58
CA SER A 475 4.03 14.68 -6.76
C SER A 475 5.25 14.40 -7.67
N THR A 476 6.35 13.89 -7.11
CA THR A 476 7.59 13.59 -7.85
C THR A 476 7.67 12.15 -8.37
N GLY A 477 6.61 11.34 -8.24
CA GLY A 477 6.63 9.91 -8.59
C GLY A 477 7.45 9.05 -7.63
N THR A 478 8.05 9.65 -6.60
CA THR A 478 8.69 8.92 -5.50
C THR A 478 7.63 8.39 -4.54
N HIS A 479 7.85 7.19 -4.00
CA HIS A 479 7.03 6.66 -2.93
C HIS A 479 6.97 7.65 -1.75
N THR A 480 5.78 8.15 -1.44
CA THR A 480 5.57 8.98 -0.25
C THR A 480 5.33 8.07 0.95
N ALA A 481 6.24 8.16 1.91
CA ALA A 481 6.15 7.66 3.29
C ALA A 481 5.55 6.25 3.51
N ASP A 482 6.46 5.34 3.86
CA ASP A 482 6.28 4.11 4.62
C ASP A 482 5.07 3.22 4.26
N ALA A 483 5.23 2.37 3.26
CA ALA A 483 4.36 1.21 3.06
C ALA A 483 4.12 0.42 4.37
N LYS A 484 5.02 0.51 5.37
CA LYS A 484 4.82 -0.15 6.68
C LYS A 484 3.70 0.50 7.47
N ALA A 485 3.47 1.81 7.37
CA ALA A 485 2.39 2.49 8.10
C ALA A 485 1.01 2.12 7.54
N ALA A 486 0.86 2.11 6.21
CA ALA A 486 -0.37 1.68 5.53
C ALA A 486 -0.63 0.19 5.73
N TRP A 487 0.40 -0.66 5.60
CA TRP A 487 0.26 -2.10 5.74
C TRP A 487 0.05 -2.57 7.18
N LYS A 488 0.80 -2.04 8.16
CA LYS A 488 0.58 -2.29 9.59
C LYS A 488 -0.85 -1.93 10.02
N TYR A 489 -1.54 -1.15 9.19
CA TYR A 489 -2.91 -0.74 9.43
C TYR A 489 -3.96 -1.51 8.61
N LEU A 490 -3.65 -1.93 7.39
CA LEU A 490 -4.41 -2.96 6.66
C LEU A 490 -4.43 -4.30 7.39
N TYR A 491 -3.36 -4.57 8.13
CA TYR A 491 -3.15 -5.79 8.87
C TYR A 491 -2.73 -5.43 10.29
N ASP A 492 -3.64 -4.79 11.03
CA ASP A 492 -3.42 -4.44 12.44
C ASP A 492 -3.41 -5.68 13.35
N GLU A 493 -3.10 -5.51 14.63
CA GLU A 493 -3.08 -6.63 15.59
C GLU A 493 -4.40 -7.39 15.67
N GLN A 494 -5.54 -6.72 15.47
CA GLN A 494 -6.85 -7.35 15.52
C GLN A 494 -7.12 -8.20 14.27
N LEU A 495 -6.84 -7.67 13.08
CA LEU A 495 -6.98 -8.40 11.81
C LEU A 495 -5.98 -9.56 11.72
N ALA A 496 -4.74 -9.34 12.16
CA ALA A 496 -3.73 -10.39 12.26
C ALA A 496 -4.15 -11.49 13.24
N SER A 497 -4.73 -11.11 14.38
CA SER A 497 -5.26 -12.06 15.35
C SER A 497 -6.44 -12.85 14.77
N ALA A 498 -7.35 -12.20 14.06
CA ALA A 498 -8.48 -12.87 13.43
C ALA A 498 -8.05 -13.84 12.32
N ASP A 499 -7.07 -13.47 11.50
CA ASP A 499 -6.53 -14.36 10.46
C ASP A 499 -5.76 -15.53 11.10
N PHE A 500 -5.02 -15.28 12.18
CA PHE A 500 -4.42 -16.36 12.97
C PHE A 500 -5.50 -17.31 13.51
N ASP A 501 -6.56 -16.80 14.14
CA ASP A 501 -7.63 -17.62 14.71
C ASP A 501 -8.33 -18.48 13.64
N SER A 502 -8.47 -17.94 12.43
CA SER A 502 -9.01 -18.63 11.25
C SER A 502 -8.09 -19.75 10.75
N GLN A 503 -6.80 -19.43 10.53
CA GLN A 503 -5.83 -20.37 9.95
C GLN A 503 -5.32 -21.41 10.96
N ALA A 504 -5.23 -21.03 12.23
CA ALA A 504 -4.72 -21.84 13.31
C ALA A 504 -5.83 -22.48 14.16
N ALA A 505 -7.00 -22.74 13.58
CA ALA A 505 -8.09 -23.41 14.29
C ALA A 505 -7.62 -24.77 14.87
N GLY A 506 -7.88 -25.00 16.16
CA GLY A 506 -7.43 -26.22 16.86
C GLY A 506 -5.98 -26.19 17.37
N SER A 507 -5.28 -25.07 17.21
CA SER A 507 -3.91 -24.85 17.71
C SER A 507 -3.77 -24.70 19.23
N GLY A 508 -4.84 -24.91 20.00
CA GLY A 508 -4.78 -24.90 21.48
C GLY A 508 -4.47 -26.27 22.09
N ASN A 509 -4.44 -27.33 21.27
CA ASN A 509 -4.28 -28.70 21.74
C ASN A 509 -2.82 -28.99 22.13
N ALA A 510 -2.60 -29.46 23.35
CA ALA A 510 -1.30 -29.98 23.74
C ALA A 510 -1.05 -31.34 23.07
N ILE A 511 0.08 -31.48 22.37
CA ILE A 511 0.53 -32.74 21.78
C ILE A 511 1.80 -33.18 22.50
N SER A 512 1.82 -34.44 22.95
CA SER A 512 3.01 -35.01 23.58
C SER A 512 3.97 -35.51 22.52
N TYR A 513 5.17 -34.92 22.47
CA TYR A 513 6.24 -35.34 21.58
C TYR A 513 7.27 -36.21 22.31
N PRO A 514 8.00 -37.09 21.59
CA PRO A 514 9.18 -37.77 22.12
C PRO A 514 10.20 -36.79 22.73
N THR A 515 11.13 -37.32 23.54
CA THR A 515 12.24 -36.51 24.06
C THR A 515 13.06 -35.94 22.91
N LEU A 516 13.37 -34.65 22.98
CA LEU A 516 14.25 -33.98 22.02
C LEU A 516 15.65 -34.60 22.07
N THR A 517 16.15 -35.05 20.91
CA THR A 517 17.50 -35.62 20.77
C THR A 517 18.48 -34.61 20.20
N ALA A 518 18.13 -33.97 19.08
CA ALA A 518 18.92 -32.93 18.44
C ALA A 518 18.07 -31.97 17.60
N LYS A 519 18.69 -30.89 17.13
CA LYS A 519 18.08 -29.87 16.24
C LYS A 519 18.89 -29.77 14.96
N TYR A 520 18.22 -29.72 13.82
CA TYR A 520 18.86 -29.60 12.50
C TYR A 520 18.16 -28.54 11.65
N ALA A 521 18.90 -27.95 10.72
CA ALA A 521 18.35 -27.04 9.72
C ALA A 521 18.76 -27.44 8.31
N VAL A 522 17.86 -27.27 7.33
CA VAL A 522 18.15 -27.37 5.90
C VAL A 522 17.72 -26.06 5.26
N LEU A 523 18.67 -25.31 4.74
CA LEU A 523 18.46 -23.96 4.22
C LEU A 523 18.76 -23.95 2.71
N VAL A 524 17.75 -23.57 1.92
CA VAL A 524 17.79 -23.76 0.47
C VAL A 524 17.52 -22.47 -0.27
N GLN A 525 18.50 -22.05 -1.07
CA GLN A 525 18.31 -21.04 -2.11
C GLN A 525 17.78 -21.74 -3.36
N GLY A 526 16.51 -21.48 -3.69
CA GLY A 526 15.79 -22.11 -4.80
C GLY A 526 16.11 -21.52 -6.17
N SER A 527 16.66 -20.31 -6.27
CA SER A 527 16.96 -19.63 -7.55
C SER A 527 18.45 -19.53 -7.84
N ASN A 528 18.79 -19.02 -9.03
CA ASN A 528 20.15 -18.75 -9.50
C ASN A 528 20.23 -17.36 -10.15
N GLU A 529 21.42 -17.00 -10.64
CA GLU A 529 21.73 -15.71 -11.30
C GLU A 529 21.77 -14.49 -10.37
N PHE A 530 22.59 -13.50 -10.74
CA PHE A 530 22.84 -12.32 -9.91
C PHE A 530 21.59 -11.48 -9.63
N MET A 531 20.63 -11.42 -10.54
CA MET A 531 19.38 -10.67 -10.29
C MET A 531 18.53 -11.26 -9.15
N ASN A 532 18.76 -12.51 -8.79
CA ASN A 532 18.10 -13.18 -7.67
C ASN A 532 18.98 -13.21 -6.40
N TYR A 533 19.90 -12.24 -6.27
CA TYR A 533 20.79 -12.06 -5.12
C TYR A 533 20.07 -12.20 -3.77
N ARG A 534 18.89 -11.57 -3.63
CA ARG A 534 18.04 -11.60 -2.44
C ARG A 534 17.80 -12.99 -1.84
N HIS A 535 17.52 -14.01 -2.66
CA HIS A 535 17.23 -15.34 -2.13
C HIS A 535 18.45 -16.01 -1.49
N GLN A 536 19.66 -15.66 -1.97
CA GLN A 536 20.89 -16.09 -1.32
C GLN A 536 21.11 -15.36 0.01
N ALA A 537 20.90 -14.05 0.02
CA ALA A 537 21.04 -13.22 1.22
C ALA A 537 20.04 -13.63 2.32
N ASP A 538 18.81 -13.98 1.96
CA ASP A 538 17.79 -14.53 2.85
C ASP A 538 18.25 -15.80 3.56
N VAL A 539 18.69 -16.80 2.78
CA VAL A 539 19.18 -18.09 3.28
C VAL A 539 20.39 -17.90 4.19
N LEU A 540 21.31 -17.02 3.82
CA LEU A 540 22.46 -16.68 4.64
C LEU A 540 22.07 -15.89 5.90
N SER A 541 21.01 -15.08 5.86
CA SER A 541 20.49 -14.37 7.05
C SER A 541 19.96 -15.36 8.08
N VAL A 542 19.20 -16.36 7.64
CA VAL A 542 18.74 -17.46 8.51
C VAL A 542 19.93 -18.27 9.04
N TYR A 543 20.90 -18.59 8.20
CA TYR A 543 22.12 -19.29 8.61
C TYR A 543 22.86 -18.53 9.73
N GLN A 544 23.12 -17.23 9.54
CA GLN A 544 23.85 -16.42 10.53
C GLN A 544 23.04 -16.26 11.82
N MET A 545 21.71 -16.17 11.74
CA MET A 545 20.83 -16.21 12.92
C MET A 545 20.98 -17.52 13.72
N LEU A 546 21.00 -18.68 13.05
CA LEU A 546 21.19 -19.98 13.72
C LEU A 546 22.59 -20.07 14.35
N ARG A 547 23.65 -19.64 13.65
CA ARG A 547 25.01 -19.61 14.19
C ARG A 547 25.10 -18.72 15.43
N ARG A 548 24.46 -17.56 15.41
CA ARG A 548 24.36 -16.65 16.56
C ARG A 548 23.71 -17.31 17.76
N ASN A 549 22.73 -18.18 17.52
CA ASN A 549 22.00 -18.91 18.55
C ASN A 549 22.63 -20.27 18.89
N GLY A 550 23.91 -20.48 18.55
CA GLY A 550 24.72 -21.59 19.03
C GLY A 550 24.72 -22.84 18.15
N PHE A 551 24.04 -22.84 16.99
CA PHE A 551 24.06 -24.01 16.10
C PHE A 551 25.49 -24.32 15.62
N PRO A 552 25.94 -25.58 15.74
CA PRO A 552 27.15 -26.03 15.08
C PRO A 552 26.87 -26.26 13.58
N ASP A 553 27.91 -26.14 12.74
CA ASP A 553 27.73 -26.25 11.28
C ASP A 553 27.29 -27.62 10.82
N ASP A 554 27.74 -28.69 11.48
CA ASP A 554 27.31 -30.06 11.17
C ASP A 554 25.83 -30.33 11.50
N HIS A 555 25.13 -29.33 12.06
CA HIS A 555 23.68 -29.32 12.25
C HIS A 555 22.92 -28.39 11.29
N ILE A 556 23.61 -27.72 10.36
CA ILE A 556 23.00 -26.88 9.33
C ILE A 556 23.45 -27.37 7.96
N ILE A 557 22.52 -27.84 7.13
CA ILE A 557 22.80 -28.15 5.72
C ILE A 557 22.49 -26.92 4.88
N LEU A 558 23.55 -26.25 4.40
CA LEU A 558 23.45 -25.01 3.63
C LEU A 558 23.59 -25.26 2.12
N ILE A 559 22.57 -24.87 1.36
CA ILE A 559 22.47 -25.06 -0.09
C ILE A 559 22.27 -23.71 -0.78
N ILE A 560 23.34 -23.19 -1.40
CA ILE A 560 23.34 -21.88 -2.08
C ILE A 560 24.07 -21.92 -3.43
N ASP A 561 23.82 -20.94 -4.30
CA ASP A 561 24.58 -20.76 -5.55
C ASP A 561 25.87 -19.96 -5.32
N LYS A 562 27.01 -20.65 -5.24
CA LYS A 562 28.31 -19.99 -4.98
C LYS A 562 28.71 -18.95 -6.05
N ALA A 563 28.08 -18.95 -7.23
CA ALA A 563 28.44 -18.05 -8.31
C ALA A 563 28.01 -16.59 -8.06
N ILE A 564 26.96 -16.35 -7.27
CA ILE A 564 26.40 -14.99 -7.06
C ILE A 564 27.41 -14.06 -6.37
N ALA A 565 28.10 -14.55 -5.33
CA ALA A 565 29.08 -13.75 -4.61
C ALA A 565 30.26 -13.28 -5.48
N THR A 566 30.62 -14.09 -6.49
CA THR A 566 31.71 -13.80 -7.44
C THR A 566 31.21 -13.36 -8.82
N ASP A 567 29.93 -13.03 -8.97
CA ASP A 567 29.38 -12.58 -10.25
C ASP A 567 30.05 -11.25 -10.62
N PRO A 568 30.49 -11.03 -11.89
CA PRO A 568 31.09 -9.77 -12.30
C PRO A 568 30.22 -8.52 -12.07
N LYS A 569 28.90 -8.70 -11.91
CA LYS A 569 27.96 -7.62 -11.59
C LYS A 569 27.91 -7.29 -10.09
N ASN A 570 28.48 -8.14 -9.22
CA ASN A 570 28.58 -7.85 -7.79
C ASN A 570 29.66 -6.77 -7.55
N PRO A 571 29.30 -5.57 -7.06
CA PRO A 571 30.29 -4.53 -6.77
C PRO A 571 31.27 -4.96 -5.66
N GLU A 572 30.84 -5.82 -4.74
CA GLU A 572 31.65 -6.34 -3.65
C GLU A 572 31.95 -7.84 -3.84
N GLN A 573 33.01 -8.14 -4.58
CA GLN A 573 33.39 -9.52 -4.89
C GLN A 573 33.62 -10.37 -3.63
N GLY A 574 32.90 -11.49 -3.55
CA GLY A 574 32.96 -12.45 -2.45
C GLY A 574 32.06 -12.10 -1.26
N VAL A 575 31.35 -10.98 -1.30
CA VAL A 575 30.51 -10.47 -0.20
C VAL A 575 29.03 -10.59 -0.55
N ILE A 576 28.22 -11.03 0.41
CA ILE A 576 26.75 -11.04 0.32
C ILE A 576 26.15 -10.34 1.54
N ARG A 577 25.25 -9.37 1.35
CA ARG A 577 24.58 -8.59 2.42
C ARG A 577 23.08 -8.56 2.20
N SER A 578 22.26 -8.44 3.25
CA SER A 578 20.80 -8.26 3.11
C SER A 578 20.35 -6.79 3.06
N ASN A 579 21.28 -5.84 3.19
CA ASN A 579 21.10 -4.40 2.97
C ASN A 579 22.46 -3.72 2.75
N THR A 580 22.47 -2.47 2.29
CA THR A 580 23.67 -1.73 1.87
C THR A 580 24.72 -1.59 2.98
N ASP A 581 24.28 -1.44 4.23
CA ASP A 581 25.15 -1.25 5.39
C ASP A 581 25.25 -2.52 6.27
N GLY A 582 24.71 -3.63 5.78
CA GLY A 582 24.60 -4.89 6.52
C GLY A 582 25.93 -5.62 6.60
N TYR A 583 26.04 -6.66 7.43
CA TYR A 583 27.25 -7.48 7.49
C TYR A 583 27.40 -8.40 6.27
N ASP A 584 28.63 -8.86 6.02
CA ASP A 584 28.88 -9.93 5.06
C ASP A 584 28.35 -11.27 5.61
N LEU A 585 27.21 -11.70 5.11
CA LEU A 585 26.53 -12.91 5.53
C LEU A 585 27.28 -14.18 5.07
N LEU A 586 28.11 -14.10 4.02
CA LEU A 586 28.89 -15.22 3.51
C LEU A 586 30.25 -15.31 4.21
N GLY A 587 30.99 -14.22 4.28
CA GLY A 587 32.31 -14.15 4.92
C GLY A 587 32.27 -14.10 6.45
N GLY A 588 31.09 -13.89 7.05
CA GLY A 588 30.88 -13.85 8.49
C GLY A 588 30.55 -12.44 9.00
N THR A 589 29.78 -12.38 10.08
CA THR A 589 29.37 -11.12 10.71
C THR A 589 30.24 -10.80 11.93
N ASP A 590 30.02 -9.67 12.60
CA ASP A 590 30.82 -9.28 13.76
C ASP A 590 30.76 -10.34 14.88
N GLY A 591 31.83 -11.13 14.99
CA GLY A 591 31.95 -12.24 15.95
C GLY A 591 31.43 -13.60 15.47
N LEU A 592 30.92 -13.74 14.24
CA LEU A 592 30.46 -15.02 13.68
C LEU A 592 31.36 -15.48 12.51
N PRO A 593 31.63 -16.80 12.40
CA PRO A 593 32.46 -17.33 11.33
C PRO A 593 31.76 -17.25 9.95
N ALA A 594 32.56 -17.43 8.90
CA ALA A 594 32.08 -17.57 7.53
C ALA A 594 31.12 -18.77 7.39
N ALA A 595 30.18 -18.67 6.45
CA ALA A 595 29.20 -19.71 6.21
C ALA A 595 29.84 -20.95 5.55
N ILE A 596 29.57 -22.14 6.11
CA ILE A 596 29.98 -23.41 5.51
C ILE A 596 28.89 -23.90 4.57
N VAL A 597 29.19 -23.91 3.27
CA VAL A 597 28.27 -24.35 2.22
C VAL A 597 28.49 -25.83 1.90
N ASP A 598 27.55 -26.67 2.29
CA ASP A 598 27.57 -28.12 2.02
C ASP A 598 27.40 -28.43 0.54
N TYR A 599 26.44 -27.75 -0.11
CA TYR A 599 26.13 -27.97 -1.50
C TYR A 599 26.06 -26.68 -2.29
N ASN A 600 26.76 -26.66 -3.43
CA ASN A 600 26.45 -25.70 -4.46
C ASN A 600 25.14 -26.13 -5.14
N SER A 601 24.11 -25.30 -5.07
CA SER A 601 22.80 -25.56 -5.71
C SER A 601 22.94 -25.86 -7.20
N ALA A 602 24.02 -25.37 -7.82
CA ALA A 602 24.37 -25.65 -9.21
C ALA A 602 24.47 -27.14 -9.55
N ASN A 603 24.81 -27.97 -8.56
CA ASN A 603 25.08 -29.41 -8.70
C ASN A 603 23.93 -30.30 -8.20
N LEU A 604 22.80 -29.70 -7.83
CA LEU A 604 21.63 -30.39 -7.28
C LEU A 604 20.39 -30.21 -8.16
N SER A 605 19.45 -31.12 -7.97
CA SER A 605 18.09 -31.08 -8.48
C SER A 605 17.10 -30.98 -7.32
N ALA A 606 15.86 -30.60 -7.60
CA ALA A 606 14.82 -30.59 -6.57
C ALA A 606 14.51 -32.00 -6.00
N ALA A 607 14.83 -33.08 -6.71
CA ALA A 607 14.73 -34.44 -6.16
C ALA A 607 15.79 -34.69 -5.07
N ASP A 608 16.98 -34.10 -5.21
CA ASP A 608 18.06 -34.24 -4.24
C ASP A 608 17.72 -33.57 -2.92
N ILE A 609 16.94 -32.48 -2.94
CA ILE A 609 16.45 -31.85 -1.72
C ILE A 609 15.56 -32.83 -0.93
N ALA A 610 14.72 -33.61 -1.62
CA ALA A 610 13.91 -34.65 -0.98
C ALA A 610 14.80 -35.77 -0.41
N ASP A 611 15.86 -36.17 -1.12
CA ASP A 611 16.82 -37.16 -0.65
C ASP A 611 17.60 -36.68 0.59
N ILE A 612 18.02 -35.42 0.61
CA ILE A 612 18.67 -34.77 1.76
C ILE A 612 17.73 -34.79 2.97
N LEU A 613 16.46 -34.38 2.79
CA LEU A 613 15.48 -34.35 3.87
C LEU A 613 15.20 -35.74 4.45
N THR A 614 15.09 -36.74 3.58
CA THR A 614 14.77 -38.13 3.94
C THR A 614 15.98 -38.99 4.34
N GLY A 615 17.18 -38.39 4.43
CA GLY A 615 18.39 -39.09 4.88
C GLY A 615 18.96 -40.08 3.87
N ARG A 616 18.63 -39.95 2.58
CA ARG A 616 19.11 -40.84 1.52
C ARG A 616 20.48 -40.39 1.01
N GLN A 617 21.53 -40.88 1.67
CA GLN A 617 22.91 -40.61 1.31
C GLN A 617 23.28 -41.28 -0.03
N SER A 618 24.11 -40.61 -0.84
CA SER A 618 24.67 -41.17 -2.08
C SER A 618 26.11 -40.67 -2.28
N GLU A 619 26.81 -41.17 -3.31
CA GLU A 619 28.16 -40.68 -3.63
C GLU A 619 28.22 -39.15 -3.85
N ARG A 620 27.12 -38.57 -4.36
CA ARG A 620 27.00 -37.11 -4.56
C ARG A 620 26.42 -36.38 -3.34
N LEU A 621 25.50 -37.03 -2.62
CA LEU A 621 24.83 -36.46 -1.44
C LEU A 621 25.45 -37.05 -0.16
N HIS A 622 26.58 -36.48 0.24
CA HIS A 622 27.37 -36.95 1.38
C HIS A 622 26.82 -36.48 2.73
N THR A 623 26.29 -35.26 2.81
CA THR A 623 25.61 -34.68 3.97
C THR A 623 24.09 -34.74 3.77
N VAL A 624 23.40 -35.48 4.63
CA VAL A 624 21.93 -35.65 4.60
C VAL A 624 21.39 -35.60 6.02
N LEU A 625 20.08 -35.35 6.20
CA LEU A 625 19.49 -35.28 7.53
C LEU A 625 19.47 -36.66 8.22
N PRO A 626 19.89 -36.73 9.50
CA PRO A 626 19.72 -37.94 10.29
C PRO A 626 18.24 -38.19 10.59
N GLN A 627 17.81 -39.44 10.38
CA GLN A 627 16.43 -39.87 10.62
C GLN A 627 16.30 -40.36 12.06
N ASP A 628 15.68 -39.56 12.92
CA ASP A 628 15.52 -39.84 14.36
C ASP A 628 14.23 -39.20 14.88
N ALA A 629 13.40 -39.97 15.58
CA ALA A 629 12.08 -39.54 16.05
C ALA A 629 12.13 -38.49 17.18
N GLY A 630 13.33 -38.15 17.67
CA GLY A 630 13.59 -37.09 18.63
C GLY A 630 14.09 -35.78 18.00
N ASN A 631 14.36 -35.73 16.69
CA ASN A 631 14.93 -34.54 16.03
C ASN A 631 13.88 -33.46 15.75
N ASN A 632 14.18 -32.20 16.12
CA ASN A 632 13.48 -31.04 15.59
C ASN A 632 14.20 -30.54 14.32
N ILE A 633 13.46 -30.28 13.25
CA ILE A 633 14.02 -29.90 11.95
C ILE A 633 13.42 -28.57 11.47
N LEU A 634 14.27 -27.61 11.11
CA LEU A 634 13.88 -26.41 10.35
C LEU A 634 14.18 -26.63 8.87
N PHE A 635 13.17 -26.54 8.01
CA PHE A 635 13.33 -26.50 6.56
C PHE A 635 12.97 -25.10 6.06
N TYR A 636 13.96 -24.38 5.55
CA TYR A 636 13.77 -23.02 5.04
C TYR A 636 14.10 -22.94 3.56
N TRP A 637 13.20 -22.31 2.79
CA TRP A 637 13.35 -22.11 1.35
C TRP A 637 13.13 -20.64 0.99
N SER A 638 14.05 -20.06 0.22
CA SER A 638 13.84 -18.76 -0.45
C SER A 638 14.08 -18.89 -1.95
N GLY A 639 13.14 -18.42 -2.77
CA GLY A 639 13.19 -18.57 -4.22
C GLY A 639 11.89 -18.15 -4.93
N HIS A 640 11.77 -18.48 -6.22
CA HIS A 640 10.54 -18.24 -6.96
C HIS A 640 9.48 -19.32 -6.70
N GLY A 641 8.22 -18.99 -6.95
CA GLY A 641 7.12 -19.94 -6.87
C GLY A 641 6.17 -19.86 -8.06
N ARG A 642 5.47 -20.96 -8.29
CA ARG A 642 4.40 -21.07 -9.30
C ARG A 642 3.22 -21.78 -8.65
N ASN A 643 2.04 -21.58 -9.24
CA ASN A 643 0.84 -22.33 -8.91
C ASN A 643 0.17 -22.84 -10.18
N THR A 644 -0.78 -23.74 -9.98
CA THR A 644 -1.64 -24.29 -11.04
C THR A 644 -2.63 -23.25 -11.61
N ALA A 645 -3.02 -22.25 -10.81
CA ALA A 645 -3.95 -21.20 -11.25
C ALA A 645 -3.38 -20.26 -12.33
N HIS A 646 -2.05 -20.17 -12.46
CA HIS A 646 -1.35 -19.35 -13.45
C HIS A 646 -0.54 -20.19 -14.45
N GLY A 647 -1.07 -21.36 -14.86
CA GLY A 647 -0.50 -22.17 -15.93
C GLY A 647 0.77 -22.95 -15.58
N GLY A 648 1.07 -23.08 -14.28
CA GLY A 648 2.25 -23.79 -13.75
C GLY A 648 1.91 -25.08 -12.99
N ALA A 649 2.78 -25.42 -12.06
CA ALA A 649 2.55 -26.44 -11.03
C ALA A 649 2.68 -25.76 -9.66
N ASP A 650 2.00 -26.26 -8.64
CA ASP A 650 2.21 -25.81 -7.26
C ASP A 650 3.61 -26.26 -6.83
N GLU A 651 4.59 -25.38 -6.97
CA GLU A 651 5.99 -25.69 -6.75
C GLU A 651 6.79 -24.50 -6.22
N PHE A 652 7.77 -24.82 -5.37
CA PHE A 652 8.93 -23.95 -5.21
C PHE A 652 9.85 -24.17 -6.41
N VAL A 653 10.02 -23.15 -7.25
CA VAL A 653 10.76 -23.28 -8.51
C VAL A 653 12.23 -23.56 -8.22
N TRP A 654 12.83 -24.48 -8.97
CA TRP A 654 14.24 -24.82 -8.85
C TRP A 654 15.05 -24.22 -9.98
N ARG A 655 15.84 -23.19 -9.69
CA ARG A 655 16.79 -22.54 -10.61
C ARG A 655 16.18 -22.18 -11.96
N ASP A 656 14.99 -21.57 -11.91
CA ASP A 656 14.20 -21.15 -13.07
C ASP A 656 13.85 -22.29 -14.04
N SER A 657 13.82 -23.54 -13.56
CA SER A 657 13.44 -24.71 -14.34
C SER A 657 12.02 -24.60 -14.92
N CYS A 658 11.72 -25.39 -15.95
CA CYS A 658 10.35 -25.54 -16.46
C CYS A 658 9.37 -26.02 -15.37
N SER A 659 8.08 -25.75 -15.59
CA SER A 659 6.99 -26.15 -14.69
C SER A 659 7.04 -27.64 -14.35
N GLY A 660 6.87 -27.97 -13.07
CA GLY A 660 6.84 -29.33 -12.54
C GLY A 660 8.22 -29.95 -12.28
N GLN A 661 9.31 -29.22 -12.55
CA GLN A 661 10.67 -29.65 -12.25
C GLN A 661 11.20 -29.08 -10.91
N GLY A 662 10.47 -28.14 -10.30
CA GLY A 662 10.76 -27.58 -8.99
C GLY A 662 10.43 -28.54 -7.83
N PHE A 663 10.53 -28.05 -6.60
CA PHE A 663 10.11 -28.77 -5.40
C PHE A 663 8.59 -28.64 -5.25
N THR A 664 7.85 -29.56 -5.88
CA THR A 664 6.39 -29.52 -5.96
C THR A 664 5.72 -29.79 -4.62
N ALA A 665 4.47 -29.34 -4.47
CA ALA A 665 3.58 -29.69 -3.36
C ALA A 665 3.57 -31.20 -3.07
N ALA A 666 3.47 -32.03 -4.12
CA ALA A 666 3.52 -33.47 -4.01
C ALA A 666 4.87 -33.99 -3.48
N ARG A 667 5.99 -33.38 -3.88
CA ARG A 667 7.33 -33.76 -3.41
C ARG A 667 7.55 -33.34 -1.96
N LEU A 668 7.09 -32.16 -1.56
CA LEU A 668 7.13 -31.69 -0.17
C LEU A 668 6.36 -32.67 0.74
N LYS A 669 5.12 -33.01 0.36
CA LYS A 669 4.30 -33.98 1.10
C LYS A 669 4.99 -35.33 1.23
N ALA A 670 5.44 -35.90 0.10
CA ALA A 670 6.07 -37.20 0.08
C ALA A 670 7.38 -37.23 0.89
N ALA A 671 8.16 -36.15 0.89
CA ALA A 671 9.35 -36.05 1.72
C ALA A 671 8.96 -36.02 3.21
N ALA A 672 8.03 -35.15 3.61
CA ALA A 672 7.58 -35.04 5.00
C ALA A 672 7.01 -36.36 5.56
N GLU A 673 6.23 -37.11 4.77
CA GLU A 673 5.69 -38.42 5.18
C GLU A 673 6.76 -39.52 5.31
N GLN A 674 7.90 -39.40 4.62
CA GLN A 674 8.99 -40.38 4.64
C GLN A 674 10.04 -40.09 5.71
N MET A 675 10.09 -38.87 6.22
CA MET A 675 11.06 -38.49 7.24
C MET A 675 10.70 -39.10 8.60
N THR A 676 11.70 -39.32 9.43
CA THR A 676 11.52 -39.63 10.86
C THR A 676 12.02 -38.45 11.68
N PHE A 677 11.12 -37.74 12.36
CA PHE A 677 11.40 -36.56 13.16
C PHE A 677 10.50 -36.48 14.39
N ARG A 678 10.88 -35.64 15.35
CA ARG A 678 10.02 -35.20 16.46
C ARG A 678 9.08 -34.10 16.01
N LYS A 679 9.63 -33.02 15.43
CA LYS A 679 8.86 -31.94 14.81
C LYS A 679 9.57 -31.38 13.58
N LEU A 680 8.80 -30.88 12.62
CA LEU A 680 9.27 -30.21 11.40
C LEU A 680 8.61 -28.83 11.28
N LEU A 681 9.44 -27.79 11.18
CA LEU A 681 9.00 -26.44 10.84
C LEU A 681 9.43 -26.12 9.40
N VAL A 682 8.47 -25.80 8.54
CA VAL A 682 8.70 -25.37 7.16
C VAL A 682 8.45 -23.87 7.06
N CYS A 683 9.42 -23.10 6.60
CA CYS A 683 9.26 -21.67 6.33
C CYS A 683 9.66 -21.39 4.87
N ALA A 684 8.77 -20.75 4.12
CA ALA A 684 8.94 -20.57 2.68
C ALA A 684 8.72 -19.11 2.24
N GLU A 685 9.69 -18.56 1.51
CA GLU A 685 9.60 -17.29 0.77
C GLU A 685 9.58 -17.53 -0.76
N PRO A 686 8.44 -17.95 -1.30
CA PRO A 686 8.17 -17.77 -2.73
C PRO A 686 6.76 -17.23 -3.03
N CYS A 687 6.57 -16.69 -4.25
CA CYS A 687 5.24 -16.39 -4.80
C CYS A 687 4.31 -17.60 -4.69
N TYR A 688 3.04 -17.38 -4.36
CA TYR A 688 2.04 -18.43 -4.22
C TYR A 688 2.39 -19.51 -3.18
N GLY A 689 3.30 -19.23 -2.24
CA GLY A 689 3.91 -20.26 -1.39
C GLY A 689 2.92 -21.09 -0.58
N GLU A 690 1.77 -20.52 -0.19
CA GLU A 690 0.67 -21.25 0.45
C GLU A 690 0.15 -22.43 -0.39
N ALA A 691 0.10 -22.30 -1.72
CA ALA A 691 -0.33 -23.36 -2.63
C ALA A 691 0.53 -24.63 -2.47
N VAL A 692 1.81 -24.45 -2.11
CA VAL A 692 2.76 -25.55 -1.91
C VAL A 692 2.72 -26.06 -0.46
N ILE A 693 2.78 -25.16 0.53
CA ILE A 693 2.84 -25.59 1.94
C ILE A 693 1.54 -26.22 2.44
N ARG A 694 0.39 -25.97 1.80
CA ARG A 694 -0.86 -26.70 2.07
C ARG A 694 -0.73 -28.20 1.91
N ALA A 695 0.28 -28.69 1.18
CA ALA A 695 0.49 -30.12 0.97
C ALA A 695 0.87 -30.90 2.24
N VAL A 696 1.40 -30.24 3.28
CA VAL A 696 1.74 -30.89 4.56
C VAL A 696 0.59 -30.90 5.57
N ASP A 697 -0.57 -30.35 5.21
CA ASP A 697 -1.75 -30.39 6.07
C ASP A 697 -2.18 -31.84 6.36
N GLY A 698 -2.43 -32.12 7.64
CA GLY A 698 -2.75 -33.45 8.15
C GLY A 698 -1.56 -34.32 8.57
N ILE A 699 -0.31 -33.86 8.44
CA ILE A 699 0.87 -34.60 8.92
C ILE A 699 1.18 -34.22 10.38
N ASP A 700 1.15 -35.18 11.30
CA ASP A 700 1.41 -34.90 12.72
C ASP A 700 2.84 -34.39 12.96
N GLY A 701 3.00 -33.34 13.76
CA GLY A 701 4.31 -32.76 14.08
C GLY A 701 4.90 -31.84 13.02
N VAL A 702 4.15 -31.47 11.97
CA VAL A 702 4.58 -30.49 10.96
C VAL A 702 3.84 -29.16 11.13
N LEU A 703 4.56 -28.04 11.12
CA LEU A 703 4.00 -26.69 10.98
C LEU A 703 4.62 -26.02 9.76
N ALA A 704 3.83 -25.31 8.96
CA ALA A 704 4.36 -24.60 7.80
C ALA A 704 3.90 -23.14 7.76
N MET A 705 4.80 -22.25 7.33
CA MET A 705 4.55 -20.83 7.13
C MET A 705 5.06 -20.36 5.76
N SER A 706 4.33 -19.44 5.13
CA SER A 706 4.65 -18.83 3.83
C SER A 706 4.53 -17.31 3.89
N GLY A 707 5.35 -16.58 3.14
CA GLY A 707 5.26 -15.13 2.98
C GLY A 707 4.12 -14.63 2.08
N ALA A 708 3.53 -15.53 1.29
CA ALA A 708 2.42 -15.21 0.38
C ALA A 708 1.33 -16.29 0.39
N SER A 709 0.07 -15.86 0.17
CA SER A 709 -1.09 -16.73 -0.05
C SER A 709 -1.06 -17.44 -1.40
N ALA A 710 -2.00 -18.36 -1.63
CA ALA A 710 -2.01 -19.21 -2.82
C ALA A 710 -2.31 -18.45 -4.12
N SER A 711 -2.82 -17.22 -4.04
CA SER A 711 -3.27 -16.39 -5.15
C SER A 711 -2.45 -15.10 -5.35
N GLU A 712 -1.36 -14.91 -4.61
CA GLU A 712 -0.56 -13.68 -4.69
C GLU A 712 0.94 -13.92 -4.80
N GLN A 713 1.65 -12.89 -5.26
CA GLN A 713 3.11 -12.88 -5.34
C GLN A 713 3.73 -12.47 -3.99
N SER A 714 4.96 -12.91 -3.72
CA SER A 714 5.79 -12.38 -2.64
C SER A 714 6.59 -11.17 -3.13
N TRP A 715 7.13 -10.39 -2.20
CA TRP A 715 7.79 -9.11 -2.50
C TRP A 715 9.21 -9.05 -1.97
N ALA A 716 10.09 -8.53 -2.82
CA ALA A 716 11.45 -8.19 -2.47
C ALA A 716 11.52 -6.96 -1.55
N ASP A 717 12.65 -6.80 -0.85
CA ASP A 717 12.94 -5.67 0.02
C ASP A 717 14.41 -5.21 -0.14
N HIS A 718 14.68 -3.99 0.33
CA HIS A 718 15.99 -3.33 0.32
C HIS A 718 16.68 -3.31 -1.05
N TRP A 719 16.44 -2.24 -1.82
CA TRP A 719 17.09 -2.03 -3.12
C TRP A 719 18.52 -1.50 -2.99
N SER A 720 19.48 -2.09 -3.73
CA SER A 720 20.84 -1.55 -3.88
C SER A 720 21.01 -0.84 -5.21
N ASN A 721 21.28 0.47 -5.18
CA ASN A 721 21.62 1.24 -6.38
C ASN A 721 22.99 0.85 -6.97
N GLU A 722 23.94 0.43 -6.13
CA GLU A 722 25.29 0.07 -6.57
C GLU A 722 25.32 -1.29 -7.26
N ALA A 723 24.63 -2.28 -6.66
CA ALA A 723 24.53 -3.62 -7.22
C ALA A 723 23.40 -3.75 -8.25
N ASN A 724 22.46 -2.80 -8.31
CA ASN A 724 21.29 -2.81 -9.19
C ASN A 724 20.43 -4.08 -9.02
N VAL A 725 20.22 -4.50 -7.76
CA VAL A 725 19.45 -5.67 -7.36
C VAL A 725 18.72 -5.42 -6.03
N TRP A 726 17.65 -6.18 -5.79
CA TRP A 726 17.04 -6.32 -4.47
C TRP A 726 17.92 -7.21 -3.58
N MET A 727 18.09 -6.83 -2.32
CA MET A 727 19.06 -7.45 -1.41
C MET A 727 18.46 -8.51 -0.49
N CYS A 728 17.15 -8.48 -0.22
CA CYS A 728 16.44 -9.52 0.53
C CYS A 728 14.97 -9.59 0.10
N ASP A 729 14.21 -10.52 0.69
CA ASP A 729 12.75 -10.57 0.55
C ASP A 729 12.04 -10.21 1.85
N ARG A 730 10.83 -9.64 1.72
CA ARG A 730 10.14 -8.94 2.81
C ARG A 730 9.71 -9.87 3.95
N PHE A 731 9.19 -11.07 3.66
CA PHE A 731 8.80 -12.01 4.71
C PHE A 731 10.04 -12.62 5.39
N SER A 732 11.07 -12.97 4.63
CA SER A 732 12.36 -13.41 5.15
C SER A 732 12.98 -12.40 6.11
N GLN A 733 13.01 -11.12 5.73
CA GLN A 733 13.50 -10.04 6.59
C GLN A 733 12.64 -9.92 7.86
N SER A 734 11.32 -9.98 7.74
CA SER A 734 10.40 -9.89 8.89
C SER A 734 10.58 -11.06 9.85
N LEU A 735 10.72 -12.28 9.33
CA LEU A 735 10.98 -13.50 10.08
C LEU A 735 12.28 -13.40 10.87
N VAL A 736 13.40 -13.09 10.19
CA VAL A 736 14.72 -13.00 10.84
C VAL A 736 14.75 -11.87 11.87
N THR A 737 14.12 -10.73 11.59
CA THR A 737 14.04 -9.59 12.53
C THR A 737 13.31 -9.99 13.80
N CYS A 738 12.11 -10.57 13.68
CA CYS A 738 11.31 -11.01 14.83
C CYS A 738 12.08 -12.00 15.72
N LEU A 739 12.70 -13.00 15.10
CA LEU A 739 13.39 -14.08 15.80
C LEU A 739 14.73 -13.63 16.42
N THR A 740 15.37 -12.62 15.83
CA THR A 740 16.59 -12.01 16.39
C THR A 740 16.26 -11.12 17.58
N ASP A 741 15.18 -10.34 17.50
CA ASP A 741 14.77 -9.42 18.54
C ASP A 741 14.13 -10.14 19.74
N ASN A 742 13.33 -11.19 19.48
CA ASN A 742 12.69 -11.99 20.51
C ASN A 742 12.65 -13.49 20.13
N SER A 743 13.74 -14.19 20.42
CA SER A 743 13.84 -15.64 20.20
C SER A 743 12.94 -16.49 21.10
N ALA A 744 12.31 -15.90 22.13
CA ALA A 744 11.35 -16.54 23.03
C ALA A 744 9.88 -16.32 22.63
N THR A 745 9.62 -15.69 21.47
CA THR A 745 8.28 -15.46 20.94
C THR A 745 7.49 -16.77 20.76
N SER A 746 6.15 -16.70 20.79
CA SER A 746 5.28 -17.83 20.46
C SER A 746 5.13 -17.97 18.94
N PHE A 747 4.64 -19.11 18.44
CA PHE A 747 4.31 -19.25 17.01
C PHE A 747 3.20 -18.28 16.58
N ARG A 748 2.24 -18.03 17.48
CA ARG A 748 1.22 -17.00 17.26
C ARG A 748 1.86 -15.64 17.07
N ASP A 749 2.68 -15.20 18.01
CA ASP A 749 3.23 -13.84 17.98
C ASP A 749 4.26 -13.67 16.85
N LEU A 750 4.97 -14.74 16.48
CA LEU A 750 5.75 -14.77 15.24
C LEU A 750 4.88 -14.55 14.01
N PHE A 751 3.77 -15.30 13.89
CA PHE A 751 2.83 -15.12 12.77
C PHE A 751 2.28 -13.70 12.74
N LEU A 752 1.82 -13.17 13.87
CA LEU A 752 1.30 -11.80 13.95
C LEU A 752 2.34 -10.78 13.49
N TYR A 753 3.57 -10.92 13.96
CA TYR A 753 4.66 -10.05 13.53
C TYR A 753 4.87 -10.14 12.02
N CYS A 754 5.02 -11.35 11.47
CA CYS A 754 5.23 -11.54 10.03
C CYS A 754 4.06 -10.98 9.23
N ALA A 755 2.82 -11.23 9.65
CA ALA A 755 1.65 -10.77 8.91
C ALA A 755 1.50 -9.24 8.95
N GLN A 756 1.90 -8.59 10.06
CA GLN A 756 1.98 -7.13 10.20
C GLN A 756 3.14 -6.46 9.45
N HIS A 757 4.20 -7.18 9.11
CA HIS A 757 5.44 -6.57 8.60
C HIS A 757 5.84 -7.07 7.19
N THR A 758 5.23 -8.15 6.70
CA THR A 758 5.36 -8.61 5.32
C THR A 758 4.51 -7.75 4.39
N LEU A 759 5.03 -6.59 3.99
CA LEU A 759 4.27 -5.66 3.16
C LEU A 759 4.08 -6.18 1.73
N GLY A 760 2.84 -6.14 1.23
CA GLY A 760 2.49 -6.43 -0.15
C GLY A 760 1.97 -7.84 -0.39
N SER A 761 2.09 -8.75 0.58
CA SER A 761 1.58 -10.12 0.52
C SER A 761 1.18 -10.64 1.90
N HIS A 762 0.26 -11.61 1.95
CA HIS A 762 -0.28 -12.12 3.20
C HIS A 762 0.49 -13.35 3.66
N ALA A 763 1.08 -13.26 4.85
CA ALA A 763 1.68 -14.41 5.51
C ALA A 763 0.62 -15.47 5.82
N LYS A 764 0.99 -16.74 5.66
CA LYS A 764 0.11 -17.89 5.91
C LYS A 764 0.74 -18.89 6.85
N ILE A 765 -0.09 -19.55 7.65
CA ILE A 765 0.26 -20.64 8.55
C ILE A 765 -0.65 -21.84 8.31
N VAL A 766 -0.09 -23.04 8.28
CA VAL A 766 -0.78 -24.27 7.88
C VAL A 766 -0.48 -25.40 8.87
N ASN A 767 -1.45 -26.31 9.03
CA ASN A 767 -1.38 -27.53 9.83
C ASN A 767 -1.27 -27.30 11.35
N ALA A 768 -1.70 -26.13 11.83
CA ALA A 768 -1.60 -25.71 13.22
C ALA A 768 -2.26 -26.71 14.22
N ALA A 769 -3.37 -27.34 13.83
CA ALA A 769 -4.09 -28.31 14.67
C ALA A 769 -3.29 -29.58 14.98
N ARG A 770 -2.19 -29.85 14.27
CA ARG A 770 -1.38 -31.07 14.34
C ARG A 770 0.02 -30.86 14.93
N PHE A 771 0.32 -29.66 15.41
CA PHE A 771 1.67 -29.30 15.84
C PHE A 771 1.84 -29.07 17.35
N GLY A 772 0.77 -28.69 18.06
CA GLY A 772 0.82 -28.37 19.49
C GLY A 772 0.14 -27.04 19.79
N ASN A 773 0.43 -26.50 20.98
CA ASN A 773 -0.20 -25.26 21.42
C ASN A 773 0.57 -24.03 20.89
N LEU A 774 0.13 -23.43 19.78
CA LEU A 774 0.85 -22.32 19.13
C LEU A 774 0.84 -20.99 19.92
N TYR A 775 0.01 -20.89 20.96
CA TYR A 775 -0.01 -19.73 21.87
C TYR A 775 1.09 -19.82 22.93
N LEU A 776 1.58 -21.02 23.22
CA LEU A 776 2.56 -21.29 24.28
C LEU A 776 3.90 -21.78 23.74
N GLU A 777 3.86 -22.55 22.66
CA GLU A 777 5.03 -23.08 21.97
C GLU A 777 5.54 -22.05 20.96
N GLY A 778 6.85 -22.09 20.70
CA GLY A 778 7.50 -21.09 19.86
C GLY A 778 8.73 -21.61 19.12
N PRO A 779 9.20 -20.85 18.12
CA PRO A 779 10.32 -21.21 17.25
C PRO A 779 11.64 -21.48 17.98
N ARG A 780 11.79 -21.08 19.24
CA ARG A 780 12.98 -21.36 20.08
C ARG A 780 13.45 -22.81 20.00
N GLU A 781 12.53 -23.78 19.95
CA GLU A 781 12.89 -25.20 19.89
C GLU A 781 13.52 -25.64 18.56
N PHE A 782 13.52 -24.77 17.55
CA PHE A 782 14.11 -24.95 16.23
C PHE A 782 15.32 -24.05 15.98
N ILE A 783 15.41 -22.89 16.65
CA ILE A 783 16.40 -21.85 16.30
C ILE A 783 17.48 -21.59 17.36
N ILE A 784 17.34 -22.12 18.59
CA ILE A 784 18.37 -22.02 19.64
C ILE A 784 18.98 -23.39 19.90
N TYR A 785 20.31 -23.48 19.91
CA TYR A 785 21.07 -24.68 20.28
C TYR A 785 21.62 -24.46 21.70
N GLU A 786 21.12 -25.23 22.69
CA GLU A 786 21.49 -25.11 24.11
C GLU A 786 22.37 -26.27 24.57
#